data_AF-A0A3R7E6S3-F1
#
_entry.id   AF-A0A3R7E6S3-F1
#
_cell.length_a   1.000
_cell.length_b   1.000
_cell.length_c   1.000
_cell.angle_alpha   90.00
_cell.angle_beta   90.00
_cell.angle_gamma   90.00
#
_symmetry.space_group_name_H-M   'P 1'
#
loop_
_entity.id
_entity.type
_entity.pdbx_description
1 polymer ?
#
loop_
_entity_poly.entity_id
_entity_poly.type
_entity_poly.pdbx_seq_one_letter_code
_entity_poly.pdbx_strand_id
1 'polypeptide(L)'
;MATTNRPKKRKQTQVGLGANEIAFIEDEIAAVAMEYGLEMDDDVAKSIQSRQKSSKHKRISAPATPSASSSLDANALQSLLPKQCCIGPCKSPGCNCRGYLADKKSDDDDCFKCEHGKFLHSIVFAIESEEESKAIHGQVLLGMMYSLVVLGRLASTVVGSNAWTQASLELLQTSVQQHLKRQLLRAQQQQQDTPDVDRPAMTKLSSDLQALIVTATQAVATSGRTQMRIKLACYFDQMYFALYQAAITVFGRNCAAVPPLHEYLGQIDKHRPTSRTDYEMFVATLLDGGDDVPADFHTAYEAKPKHGLALLDVLLCRQREGVQLFYEPSLGMNGEMDKVVADLGRKVKESVKKLTKKQRMNLNKSPADHLTSASVKSAGTALPAYAELRQWRDTCRTWCDKLYSRAIPHPAAFKAIKALGPIVEMGAGLGYWHSLMDQHKIDALAFDPTATAKWSPKTGEDDAADDPDGNEEDVAASTGLPRWSTVYQGNADILDSVPALKSRTLFLCAPPKTSFARDCLRHYKGRHLIHVGEWYGDTGDRQFECDVMKAFALTSRVPLPNWGDTAFELTVWERKTKANQPSLPVVACAVCESRHRSLLRRCSLCKTTVYCSADCMRQHTAVHTAEHARRLVFLNHDDLLDFDNPHHFHPFEWDMHANDDFKAAASWSTTAKEDATFSFKF
;
A
#
# COMPACT_ATOMS: atom_id res chain seq x y z
N MET A 1 73.02 23.84 -1.52
CA MET A 1 72.23 23.28 -2.63
C MET A 1 71.31 22.21 -2.07
N ALA A 2 70.03 22.53 -1.92
CA ALA A 2 69.00 21.61 -1.46
C ALA A 2 68.38 20.90 -2.67
N THR A 3 68.37 19.57 -2.68
CA THR A 3 67.65 18.77 -3.68
C THR A 3 66.38 18.21 -3.04
N THR A 4 65.26 18.82 -3.38
CA THR A 4 63.90 18.42 -3.04
C THR A 4 63.51 17.14 -3.78
N ASN A 5 63.23 16.05 -3.07
CA ASN A 5 62.64 14.85 -3.64
C ASN A 5 61.11 15.03 -3.77
N ARG A 6 60.63 15.26 -4.99
CA ARG A 6 59.19 15.21 -5.35
C ARG A 6 58.70 13.75 -5.33
N PRO A 7 57.52 13.45 -4.75
CA PRO A 7 56.91 12.13 -4.92
C PRO A 7 56.44 11.95 -6.37
N LYS A 8 56.82 10.82 -6.97
CA LYS A 8 56.42 10.42 -8.33
C LYS A 8 54.88 10.32 -8.40
N LYS A 9 54.26 11.12 -9.26
CA LYS A 9 52.86 10.93 -9.68
C LYS A 9 52.70 9.52 -10.25
N ARG A 10 51.80 8.72 -9.67
CA ARG A 10 51.37 7.42 -10.18
C ARG A 10 50.85 7.66 -11.62
N LYS A 11 51.50 7.05 -12.62
CA LYS A 11 51.06 7.10 -14.02
C LYS A 11 49.65 6.51 -14.11
N GLN A 12 48.80 7.12 -14.94
CA GLN A 12 47.52 6.57 -15.39
C GLN A 12 47.68 5.08 -15.68
N THR A 13 47.00 4.25 -14.89
CA THR A 13 46.73 2.86 -15.25
C THR A 13 45.88 2.85 -16.52
N GLN A 14 46.01 1.78 -17.31
CA GLN A 14 45.41 1.59 -18.64
C GLN A 14 43.87 1.64 -18.69
N VAL A 15 43.22 1.85 -17.54
CA VAL A 15 41.79 2.04 -17.35
C VAL A 15 41.64 3.43 -16.74
N GLY A 16 41.10 4.39 -17.50
CA GLY A 16 41.16 5.84 -17.21
C GLY A 16 40.34 6.34 -16.01
N LEU A 17 40.37 5.63 -14.88
CA LEU A 17 39.67 5.99 -13.65
C LEU A 17 40.47 7.04 -12.84
N GLY A 18 39.76 8.03 -12.31
CA GLY A 18 40.30 9.06 -11.42
C GLY A 18 40.57 8.53 -10.01
N ALA A 19 41.41 9.23 -9.25
CA ALA A 19 41.81 8.80 -7.89
C ALA A 19 40.62 8.66 -6.91
N ASN A 20 39.56 9.46 -7.10
CA ASN A 20 38.35 9.40 -6.27
C ASN A 20 37.47 8.20 -6.63
N GLU A 21 37.40 7.82 -7.91
CA GLU A 21 36.66 6.65 -8.38
C GLU A 21 37.35 5.36 -7.92
N ILE A 22 38.70 5.35 -7.96
CA ILE A 22 39.50 4.24 -7.43
C ILE A 22 39.28 4.11 -5.91
N ALA A 23 39.22 5.22 -5.17
CA ALA A 23 38.96 5.19 -3.73
C ALA A 23 37.56 4.63 -3.41
N PHE A 24 36.54 5.08 -4.15
CA PHE A 24 35.17 4.57 -4.01
C PHE A 24 35.08 3.07 -4.32
N ILE A 25 35.71 2.62 -5.40
CA ILE A 25 35.76 1.20 -5.77
C ILE A 25 36.48 0.37 -4.71
N GLU A 26 37.59 0.87 -4.17
CA GLU A 26 38.33 0.19 -3.10
C GLU A 26 37.52 0.10 -1.79
N ASP A 27 36.76 1.14 -1.44
CA ASP A 27 35.89 1.15 -0.26
C ASP A 27 34.67 0.21 -0.44
N GLU A 28 34.11 0.13 -1.66
CA GLU A 28 33.05 -0.83 -2.02
C GLU A 28 33.59 -2.28 -2.02
N ILE A 29 34.79 -2.52 -2.54
CA ILE A 29 35.44 -3.84 -2.48
C ILE A 29 35.66 -4.26 -1.03
N ALA A 30 36.08 -3.34 -0.15
CA ALA A 30 36.26 -3.62 1.27
C ALA A 30 34.92 -3.92 1.96
N ALA A 31 33.86 -3.20 1.63
CA ALA A 31 32.51 -3.45 2.14
C ALA A 31 31.99 -4.84 1.70
N VAL A 32 32.17 -5.19 0.42
CA VAL A 32 31.81 -6.50 -0.13
C VAL A 32 32.66 -7.62 0.47
N ALA A 33 33.98 -7.42 0.63
CA ALA A 33 34.85 -8.42 1.26
C ALA A 33 34.45 -8.68 2.71
N MET A 34 34.09 -7.65 3.48
CA MET A 34 33.51 -7.81 4.82
C MET A 34 32.14 -8.49 4.80
N GLU A 35 31.29 -8.14 3.84
CA GLU A 35 29.93 -8.68 3.69
C GLU A 35 29.91 -10.19 3.35
N TYR A 36 30.90 -10.67 2.58
CA TYR A 36 31.02 -12.07 2.18
C TYR A 36 32.11 -12.86 2.91
N GLY A 37 32.80 -12.25 3.88
CA GLY A 37 33.88 -12.89 4.65
C GLY A 37 35.08 -13.31 3.79
N LEU A 38 35.37 -12.54 2.74
CA LEU A 38 36.47 -12.77 1.83
C LEU A 38 37.73 -12.08 2.36
N GLU A 39 38.89 -12.70 2.18
CA GLU A 39 40.17 -12.04 2.48
C GLU A 39 40.37 -10.85 1.54
N MET A 40 40.53 -9.67 2.14
CA MET A 40 40.76 -8.43 1.43
C MET A 40 42.21 -8.35 0.99
N ASP A 41 42.44 -7.93 -0.26
CA ASP A 41 43.78 -7.77 -0.82
C ASP A 41 44.60 -6.76 0.00
N ASP A 42 45.84 -7.15 0.33
CA ASP A 42 46.76 -6.39 1.19
C ASP A 42 47.07 -4.98 0.66
N ASP A 43 47.08 -4.78 -0.65
CA ASP A 43 47.37 -3.48 -1.25
C ASP A 43 46.16 -2.55 -1.19
N VAL A 44 44.95 -3.09 -1.31
CA VAL A 44 43.69 -2.35 -1.08
C VAL A 44 43.56 -1.98 0.40
N ALA A 45 43.85 -2.92 1.32
CA ALA A 45 43.84 -2.68 2.76
C ALA A 45 44.83 -1.57 3.17
N LYS A 46 46.06 -1.59 2.64
CA LYS A 46 47.08 -0.55 2.89
C LYS A 46 46.68 0.79 2.27
N SER A 47 46.06 0.79 1.08
CA SER A 47 45.54 1.99 0.43
C SER A 47 44.51 2.69 1.31
N ILE A 48 43.50 1.95 1.80
CA ILE A 48 42.44 2.45 2.69
C ILE A 48 43.02 2.96 4.02
N GLN A 49 43.90 2.20 4.66
CA GLN A 49 44.54 2.62 5.92
C GLN A 49 45.41 3.89 5.76
N SER A 50 46.06 4.05 4.60
CA SER A 50 46.85 5.25 4.31
C SER A 50 45.97 6.50 4.11
N ARG A 51 44.77 6.34 3.52
CA ARG A 51 43.76 7.41 3.41
C ARG A 51 43.24 7.82 4.77
N GLN A 52 42.93 6.86 5.65
CA GLN A 52 42.41 7.14 7.00
C GLN A 52 43.42 7.87 7.90
N LYS A 53 44.72 7.62 7.74
CA LYS A 53 45.77 8.31 8.52
C LYS A 53 46.02 9.76 8.08
N SER A 54 45.60 10.15 6.88
CA SER A 54 45.86 11.49 6.31
C SER A 54 44.74 12.52 6.51
N SER A 55 43.58 12.15 7.07
CA SER A 55 42.40 13.04 7.16
C SER A 55 42.33 13.94 8.40
N LYS A 56 43.39 14.07 9.19
CA LYS A 56 43.46 15.05 10.29
C LYS A 56 43.79 16.47 9.77
N HIS A 57 42.91 17.08 8.97
CA HIS A 57 42.53 18.51 9.01
C HIS A 57 41.78 19.01 7.75
N LYS A 58 40.84 19.92 8.04
CA LYS A 58 40.06 20.82 7.16
C LYS A 58 38.85 20.24 6.42
N ARG A 59 37.73 20.12 7.18
CA ARG A 59 36.35 20.14 6.67
C ARG A 59 36.09 21.48 5.95
N ILE A 60 35.83 21.43 4.65
CA ILE A 60 35.11 22.48 3.94
C ILE A 60 33.64 22.09 3.96
N SER A 61 32.81 22.99 4.47
CA SER A 61 31.39 22.81 4.76
C SER A 61 30.54 22.71 3.50
N ALA A 62 30.03 21.51 3.22
CA ALA A 62 28.70 21.34 2.63
C ALA A 62 27.65 21.71 3.70
N PRO A 63 26.46 22.23 3.32
CA PRO A 63 25.42 22.55 4.28
C PRO A 63 25.13 21.31 5.11
N ALA A 64 25.10 21.50 6.42
CA ALA A 64 25.01 20.43 7.40
C ALA A 64 23.80 19.54 7.10
N THR A 65 24.08 18.29 6.73
CA THR A 65 23.16 17.18 7.01
C THR A 65 22.87 17.27 8.50
N PRO A 66 21.60 17.38 8.94
CA PRO A 66 21.31 17.22 10.34
C PRO A 66 21.80 15.81 10.71
N SER A 67 22.79 15.74 11.60
CA SER A 67 23.15 14.51 12.28
C SER A 67 21.98 14.14 13.19
N ALA A 68 20.95 13.51 12.62
CA ALA A 68 19.88 12.89 13.37
C ALA A 68 20.40 11.56 13.93
N SER A 69 21.13 11.64 15.03
CA SER A 69 21.33 10.50 15.91
C SER A 69 19.98 10.10 16.50
N SER A 70 19.31 9.13 15.89
CA SER A 70 18.39 8.21 16.56
C SER A 70 18.15 7.01 15.63
N SER A 71 19.17 6.19 15.43
CA SER A 71 18.89 4.79 15.09
C SER A 71 17.99 4.24 16.19
N LEU A 72 16.98 3.45 15.83
CA LEU A 72 16.28 2.58 16.79
C LEU A 72 17.27 1.98 17.78
N ASP A 73 17.12 2.30 19.07
CA ASP A 73 17.87 1.63 20.12
C ASP A 73 17.53 0.13 20.04
N ALA A 74 18.54 -0.74 20.01
CA ALA A 74 18.32 -2.17 19.95
C ALA A 74 17.51 -2.70 21.14
N ASN A 75 17.42 -1.95 22.24
CA ASN A 75 16.53 -2.23 23.36
C ASN A 75 15.05 -2.04 23.00
N ALA A 76 14.71 -1.08 22.14
CA ALA A 76 13.35 -0.89 21.65
C ALA A 76 12.89 -2.10 20.82
N LEU A 77 13.73 -2.61 19.90
CA LEU A 77 13.40 -3.83 19.18
C LEU A 77 13.38 -5.08 20.06
N GLN A 78 14.26 -5.15 21.07
CA GLN A 78 14.23 -6.25 22.02
C GLN A 78 12.91 -6.31 22.79
N SER A 79 12.33 -5.15 23.12
CA SER A 79 11.02 -5.09 23.79
C SER A 79 9.86 -5.65 22.94
N LEU A 80 10.06 -5.76 21.62
CA LEU A 80 9.10 -6.33 20.68
C LEU A 80 9.28 -7.84 20.47
N LEU A 81 10.33 -8.46 21.03
CA LEU A 81 10.49 -9.90 20.90
C LEU A 81 9.29 -10.63 21.54
N PRO A 82 8.73 -11.64 20.86
CA PRO A 82 7.76 -12.52 21.48
C PRO A 82 8.35 -13.13 22.77
N LYS A 83 7.52 -13.33 23.80
CA LYS A 83 7.96 -13.98 25.06
C LYS A 83 8.54 -15.38 24.83
N GLN A 84 8.13 -16.02 23.75
CA GLN A 84 8.59 -17.34 23.31
C GLN A 84 9.92 -17.29 22.57
N CYS A 85 10.55 -16.12 22.43
CA CYS A 85 11.80 -15.94 21.71
C CYS A 85 12.89 -15.34 22.60
N CYS A 86 14.15 -15.69 22.32
CA CYS A 86 15.31 -15.11 22.97
C CYS A 86 16.43 -14.82 21.96
N ILE A 87 17.43 -14.02 22.37
CA ILE A 87 18.59 -13.72 21.53
C ILE A 87 19.55 -14.92 21.56
N GLY A 88 19.81 -15.47 20.38
CA GLY A 88 20.60 -16.67 20.16
C GLY A 88 22.07 -16.40 19.78
N PRO A 89 22.71 -17.37 19.10
CA PRO A 89 24.12 -17.28 18.72
C PRO A 89 24.44 -16.13 17.78
N CYS A 90 25.70 -15.68 17.83
CA CYS A 90 26.24 -14.71 16.88
C CYS A 90 26.40 -15.36 15.50
N LYS A 91 25.97 -14.67 14.45
CA LYS A 91 26.09 -15.08 13.05
C LYS A 91 27.35 -14.55 12.36
N SER A 92 28.19 -13.81 13.08
CA SER A 92 29.49 -13.37 12.56
C SER A 92 30.38 -14.58 12.23
N PRO A 93 31.01 -14.64 11.04
CA PRO A 93 31.88 -15.75 10.65
C PRO A 93 32.97 -16.03 11.69
N GLY A 94 33.13 -17.30 12.07
CA GLY A 94 34.13 -17.73 13.06
C GLY A 94 33.79 -17.42 14.52
N CYS A 95 32.65 -16.78 14.81
CA CYS A 95 32.24 -16.49 16.18
C CYS A 95 31.55 -17.70 16.84
N ASN A 96 31.97 -18.07 18.05
CA ASN A 96 31.38 -19.16 18.84
C ASN A 96 30.44 -18.68 19.95
N CYS A 97 30.03 -17.41 19.92
CA CYS A 97 29.16 -16.84 20.93
C CYS A 97 27.75 -17.43 20.82
N ARG A 98 27.28 -18.12 21.87
CA ARG A 98 26.00 -18.86 21.88
C ARG A 98 24.78 -18.03 22.29
N GLY A 99 24.98 -16.80 22.72
CA GLY A 99 23.92 -15.92 23.20
C GLY A 99 24.46 -14.52 23.44
N TYR A 100 23.61 -13.52 23.28
CA TYR A 100 23.97 -12.13 23.56
C TYR A 100 24.11 -11.89 25.07
N LEU A 101 25.15 -11.16 25.45
CA LEU A 101 25.39 -10.70 26.82
C LEU A 101 25.64 -9.20 26.78
N ALA A 102 24.68 -8.43 27.28
CA ALA A 102 24.84 -7.00 27.47
C ALA A 102 25.94 -6.72 28.49
N ASP A 103 26.84 -5.77 28.18
CA ASP A 103 27.69 -5.18 29.20
C ASP A 103 26.83 -4.24 30.06
N LYS A 104 26.82 -4.46 31.38
CA LYS A 104 26.06 -3.61 32.31
C LYS A 104 26.75 -2.26 32.57
N LYS A 105 27.95 -2.03 32.01
CA LYS A 105 28.79 -0.86 32.25
C LYS A 105 28.98 0.04 31.03
N SER A 106 28.53 -0.37 29.84
CA SER A 106 28.51 0.46 28.63
C SER A 106 27.08 0.63 28.13
N ASP A 107 26.81 1.76 27.50
CA ASP A 107 25.58 2.00 26.74
C ASP A 107 25.70 1.48 25.29
N ASP A 108 26.79 0.75 24.98
CA ASP A 108 27.03 0.20 23.65
C ASP A 108 26.22 -1.09 23.46
N ASP A 109 25.63 -1.24 22.26
CA ASP A 109 24.86 -2.44 21.87
C ASP A 109 25.74 -3.68 21.61
N ASP A 110 27.00 -3.66 22.02
CA ASP A 110 27.97 -4.72 21.76
C ASP A 110 27.80 -5.89 22.75
N CYS A 111 28.03 -7.08 22.23
CA CYS A 111 28.01 -8.29 23.01
C CYS A 111 29.32 -8.41 23.80
N PHE A 112 29.24 -8.43 25.14
CA PHE A 112 30.42 -8.56 26.02
C PHE A 112 31.28 -9.80 25.70
N LYS A 113 30.69 -10.86 25.11
CA LYS A 113 31.42 -12.10 24.79
C LYS A 113 32.16 -12.09 23.45
N CYS A 114 31.73 -11.30 22.47
CA CYS A 114 32.33 -11.32 21.14
C CYS A 114 32.58 -9.94 20.54
N GLU A 115 32.25 -8.87 21.26
CA GLU A 115 32.38 -7.47 20.84
C GLU A 115 31.67 -7.15 19.52
N HIS A 116 30.78 -8.04 19.07
CA HIS A 116 29.90 -7.80 17.94
C HIS A 116 28.59 -7.17 18.42
N GLY A 117 28.06 -6.25 17.62
CA GLY A 117 26.75 -5.64 17.89
C GLY A 117 25.61 -6.65 18.02
N LYS A 118 24.65 -6.34 18.88
CA LYS A 118 23.43 -7.13 19.18
C LYS A 118 22.67 -7.60 17.93
N PHE A 119 22.68 -6.81 16.87
CA PHE A 119 22.01 -7.15 15.60
C PHE A 119 22.71 -8.22 14.77
N LEU A 120 23.91 -8.66 15.15
CA LEU A 120 24.60 -9.82 14.56
C LEU A 120 24.26 -11.13 15.28
N HIS A 121 23.57 -11.07 16.41
CA HIS A 121 23.02 -12.25 17.07
C HIS A 121 21.67 -12.63 16.46
N SER A 122 21.43 -13.92 16.23
CA SER A 122 20.13 -14.39 15.73
C SER A 122 19.06 -14.38 16.83
N ILE A 123 17.82 -14.67 16.46
CA ILE A 123 16.71 -14.85 17.39
C ILE A 123 16.24 -16.30 17.27
N VAL A 124 15.92 -16.95 18.40
CA VAL A 124 15.50 -18.37 18.45
C VAL A 124 14.28 -18.53 19.36
N PHE A 125 13.51 -19.61 19.20
CA PHE A 125 12.47 -19.97 20.15
C PHE A 125 13.08 -20.43 21.49
N ALA A 126 12.53 -19.93 22.58
CA ALA A 126 12.81 -20.31 23.97
C ALA A 126 11.70 -21.25 24.50
N ILE A 127 11.29 -22.23 23.69
CA ILE A 127 10.30 -23.24 24.07
C ILE A 127 11.08 -24.50 24.44
N GLU A 128 11.02 -24.91 25.70
CA GLU A 128 11.90 -25.95 26.25
C GLU A 128 11.21 -27.32 26.35
N SER A 129 9.87 -27.40 26.22
CA SER A 129 9.11 -28.66 26.31
C SER A 129 7.95 -28.83 25.32
N GLU A 130 7.54 -30.08 25.08
CA GLU A 130 6.35 -30.41 24.27
C GLU A 130 5.03 -29.93 24.90
N GLU A 131 4.97 -29.76 26.22
CA GLU A 131 3.78 -29.27 26.93
C GLU A 131 3.58 -27.77 26.75
N GLU A 132 4.66 -26.98 26.78
CA GLU A 132 4.62 -25.55 26.46
C GLU A 132 4.17 -25.31 25.02
N SER A 133 4.57 -26.19 24.08
CA SER A 133 4.09 -26.12 22.70
C SER A 133 2.60 -26.46 22.54
N LYS A 134 1.97 -27.17 23.50
CA LYS A 134 0.52 -27.44 23.49
C LYS A 134 -0.29 -26.23 23.99
N ALA A 135 0.31 -25.33 24.77
CA ALA A 135 -0.33 -24.11 25.25
C ALA A 135 -0.48 -23.02 24.17
N ILE A 136 0.19 -23.16 23.03
CA ILE A 136 0.05 -22.26 21.88
C ILE A 136 -1.25 -22.61 21.15
N HIS A 137 -2.33 -21.90 21.46
CA HIS A 137 -3.64 -21.99 20.80
C HIS A 137 -3.87 -20.83 19.82
N GLY A 138 -4.98 -20.85 19.05
CA GLY A 138 -5.21 -20.01 17.87
C GLY A 138 -4.83 -18.53 18.01
N GLN A 139 -5.45 -17.78 18.94
CA GLN A 139 -5.14 -16.35 19.14
C GLN A 139 -3.69 -16.10 19.58
N VAL A 140 -3.14 -16.93 20.48
CA VAL A 140 -1.74 -16.80 20.94
C VAL A 140 -0.76 -17.04 19.79
N LEU A 141 -1.05 -18.03 18.94
CA LEU A 141 -0.27 -18.33 17.75
C LEU A 141 -0.28 -17.16 16.76
N LEU A 142 -1.46 -16.61 16.46
CA LEU A 142 -1.58 -15.44 15.58
C LEU A 142 -0.83 -14.23 16.14
N GLY A 143 -0.94 -13.95 17.44
CA GLY A 143 -0.20 -12.85 18.09
C GLY A 143 1.31 -13.04 18.08
N MET A 144 1.79 -14.27 18.26
CA MET A 144 3.21 -14.60 18.14
C MET A 144 3.72 -14.38 16.70
N MET A 145 2.99 -14.88 15.70
CA MET A 145 3.35 -14.68 14.29
C MET A 145 3.30 -13.20 13.90
N TYR A 146 2.30 -12.45 14.37
CA TYR A 146 2.22 -11.01 14.18
C TYR A 146 3.44 -10.28 14.74
N SER A 147 3.85 -10.62 15.96
CA SER A 147 5.04 -10.04 16.60
C SER A 147 6.31 -10.33 15.81
N LEU A 148 6.46 -11.54 15.26
CA LEU A 148 7.58 -11.89 14.37
C LEU A 148 7.53 -11.12 13.04
N VAL A 149 6.34 -10.87 12.48
CA VAL A 149 6.17 -10.03 11.28
C VAL A 149 6.62 -8.59 11.57
N VAL A 150 6.18 -7.99 12.68
CA VAL A 150 6.60 -6.64 13.09
C VAL A 150 8.11 -6.56 13.29
N LEU A 151 8.69 -7.56 13.96
CA LEU A 151 10.12 -7.63 14.22
C LEU A 151 10.93 -7.70 12.91
N GLY A 152 10.56 -8.60 12.00
CA GLY A 152 11.19 -8.72 10.68
C GLY A 152 11.00 -7.47 9.83
N ARG A 153 9.82 -6.82 9.92
CA ARG A 153 9.52 -5.57 9.24
C ARG A 153 10.45 -4.44 9.68
N LEU A 154 10.62 -4.24 10.99
CA LEU A 154 11.48 -3.19 11.53
C LEU A 154 12.97 -3.50 11.33
N ALA A 155 13.36 -4.77 11.53
CA ALA A 155 14.73 -5.23 11.31
C ALA A 155 15.17 -4.98 9.87
N SER A 156 14.30 -5.26 8.89
CA SER A 156 14.62 -5.08 7.47
C SER A 156 14.57 -3.62 7.02
N THR A 157 13.56 -2.85 7.44
CA THR A 157 13.32 -1.53 6.82
C THR A 157 13.76 -0.34 7.65
N VAL A 158 14.02 -0.52 8.95
CA VAL A 158 14.50 0.58 9.80
C VAL A 158 15.92 0.35 10.25
N VAL A 159 16.23 -0.84 10.76
CA VAL A 159 17.59 -1.17 11.23
C VAL A 159 18.50 -1.63 10.10
N GLY A 160 17.96 -2.33 9.09
CA GLY A 160 18.76 -2.93 8.02
C GLY A 160 19.56 -4.17 8.45
N SER A 161 19.12 -4.89 9.50
CA SER A 161 19.79 -6.11 9.97
C SER A 161 19.35 -7.34 9.16
N ASN A 162 20.27 -7.89 8.37
CA ASN A 162 20.06 -9.15 7.66
C ASN A 162 19.86 -10.34 8.60
N ALA A 163 20.62 -10.41 9.71
CA ALA A 163 20.55 -11.53 10.64
C ALA A 163 19.19 -11.60 11.35
N TRP A 164 18.65 -10.47 11.80
CA TRP A 164 17.33 -10.42 12.44
C TRP A 164 16.19 -10.61 11.44
N THR A 165 16.35 -10.11 10.20
CA THR A 165 15.40 -10.35 9.11
C THR A 165 15.30 -11.84 8.80
N GLN A 166 16.43 -12.51 8.59
CA GLN A 166 16.47 -13.95 8.31
C GLN A 166 15.92 -14.77 9.48
N ALA A 167 16.35 -14.47 10.72
CA ALA A 167 15.85 -15.16 11.91
C ALA A 167 14.33 -15.02 12.06
N SER A 168 13.76 -13.83 11.80
CA SER A 168 12.31 -13.63 11.86
C SER A 168 11.57 -14.48 10.81
N LEU A 169 12.10 -14.58 9.59
CA LEU A 169 11.54 -15.43 8.53
C LEU A 169 11.63 -16.93 8.88
N GLU A 170 12.77 -17.38 9.43
CA GLU A 170 12.96 -18.77 9.88
C GLU A 170 11.99 -19.14 11.02
N LEU A 171 11.79 -18.23 11.98
CA LEU A 171 10.85 -18.42 13.10
C LEU A 171 9.39 -18.41 12.64
N LEU A 172 9.04 -17.55 11.68
CA LEU A 172 7.72 -17.58 11.03
C LEU A 172 7.50 -18.90 10.29
N GLN A 173 8.50 -19.35 9.51
CA GLN A 173 8.43 -20.63 8.79
C GLN A 173 8.22 -21.80 9.74
N THR A 174 8.95 -21.78 10.86
CA THR A 174 8.84 -22.76 11.93
C THR A 174 7.46 -22.68 12.56
N SER A 175 6.92 -21.50 12.86
CA SER A 175 5.58 -21.33 13.43
C SER A 175 4.49 -21.95 12.55
N VAL A 176 4.59 -21.75 11.24
CA VAL A 176 3.66 -22.34 10.25
C VAL A 176 3.76 -23.87 10.25
N GLN A 177 4.98 -24.42 10.17
CA GLN A 177 5.19 -25.88 10.08
C GLN A 177 4.87 -26.60 11.39
N GLN A 178 5.34 -26.04 12.50
CA GLN A 178 5.32 -26.66 13.81
C GLN A 178 4.06 -26.37 14.60
N HIS A 179 3.40 -25.23 14.46
CA HIS A 179 2.21 -24.95 15.28
C HIS A 179 0.94 -25.00 14.42
N LEU A 180 0.89 -24.22 13.34
CA LEU A 180 -0.32 -24.09 12.53
C LEU A 180 -0.72 -25.40 11.82
N LYS A 181 0.22 -26.03 11.08
CA LYS A 181 -0.08 -27.30 10.40
C LYS A 181 -0.42 -28.44 11.37
N ARG A 182 0.25 -28.51 12.53
CA ARG A 182 -0.09 -29.50 13.56
C ARG A 182 -1.48 -29.28 14.15
N GLN A 183 -1.90 -28.03 14.37
CA GLN A 183 -3.28 -27.71 14.80
C GLN A 183 -4.30 -28.12 13.74
N LEU A 184 -4.07 -27.82 12.46
CA LEU A 184 -4.95 -28.20 11.36
C LEU A 184 -5.12 -29.73 11.25
N LEU A 185 -4.02 -30.48 11.38
CA LEU A 185 -4.05 -31.95 11.38
C LEU A 185 -4.83 -32.52 12.57
N ARG A 186 -4.67 -31.95 13.77
CA ARG A 186 -5.44 -32.36 14.97
C ARG A 186 -6.93 -32.07 14.80
N ALA A 187 -7.29 -30.90 14.28
CA ALA A 187 -8.67 -30.54 14.01
C ALA A 187 -9.32 -31.48 12.97
N GLN A 188 -8.56 -31.93 11.97
CA GLN A 188 -9.03 -32.92 10.99
C GLN A 188 -9.36 -34.29 11.59
N GLN A 189 -8.61 -34.70 12.62
CA GLN A 189 -8.80 -35.98 13.30
C GLN A 189 -9.97 -35.99 14.29
N GLN A 190 -10.42 -34.81 14.73
CA GLN A 190 -11.58 -34.67 15.61
C GLN A 190 -12.85 -34.61 14.75
N GLN A 191 -13.76 -35.59 14.92
CA GLN A 191 -15.12 -35.49 14.38
C GLN A 191 -15.86 -34.39 15.15
N GLN A 192 -16.29 -33.35 14.44
CA GLN A 192 -17.15 -32.29 14.97
C GLN A 192 -18.49 -32.32 14.23
N ASP A 193 -19.58 -32.23 14.99
CA ASP A 193 -20.95 -32.17 14.45
C ASP A 193 -21.32 -30.77 13.90
N THR A 194 -20.45 -29.77 14.08
CA THR A 194 -20.64 -28.38 13.63
C THR A 194 -19.80 -28.05 12.39
N PRO A 195 -20.27 -27.15 11.50
CA PRO A 195 -19.48 -26.68 10.36
C PRO A 195 -18.18 -25.99 10.81
N ASP A 196 -17.03 -26.46 10.34
CA ASP A 196 -15.72 -25.88 10.66
C ASP A 196 -15.39 -24.71 9.70
N VAL A 197 -15.82 -23.50 10.09
CA VAL A 197 -15.55 -22.24 9.38
C VAL A 197 -14.11 -21.75 9.56
N ASP A 198 -13.41 -22.21 10.61
CA ASP A 198 -12.08 -21.75 10.96
C ASP A 198 -10.99 -22.42 10.10
N ARG A 199 -11.15 -23.72 9.83
CA ARG A 199 -10.17 -24.54 9.10
C ARG A 199 -9.88 -24.01 7.69
N PRO A 200 -10.85 -23.60 6.86
CA PRO A 200 -10.56 -22.99 5.56
C PRO A 200 -9.70 -21.72 5.68
N ALA A 201 -10.03 -20.83 6.62
CA ALA A 201 -9.30 -19.58 6.83
C ALA A 201 -7.85 -19.86 7.30
N MET A 202 -7.68 -20.78 8.26
CA MET A 202 -6.36 -21.16 8.78
C MET A 202 -5.52 -21.96 7.78
N THR A 203 -6.16 -22.74 6.90
CA THR A 203 -5.48 -23.45 5.80
C THR A 203 -4.96 -22.47 4.75
N LYS A 204 -5.81 -21.50 4.35
CA LYS A 204 -5.41 -20.41 3.46
C LYS A 204 -4.25 -19.61 4.05
N LEU A 205 -4.35 -19.24 5.34
CA LEU A 205 -3.25 -18.56 6.06
C LEU A 205 -1.94 -19.33 5.97
N SER A 206 -1.97 -20.65 6.22
CA SER A 206 -0.77 -21.49 6.15
C SER A 206 -0.14 -21.48 4.76
N SER A 207 -0.94 -21.52 3.69
CA SER A 207 -0.46 -21.50 2.30
C SER A 207 0.13 -20.14 1.94
N ASP A 208 -0.61 -19.07 2.22
CA ASP A 208 -0.21 -17.69 1.91
C ASP A 208 1.10 -17.32 2.63
N LEU A 209 1.20 -17.61 3.94
CA LEU A 209 2.42 -17.34 4.70
C LEU A 209 3.59 -18.15 4.16
N GLN A 210 3.42 -19.42 3.82
CA GLN A 210 4.51 -20.25 3.29
C GLN A 210 5.05 -19.66 1.98
N ALA A 211 4.18 -19.25 1.05
CA ALA A 211 4.59 -18.63 -0.21
C ALA A 211 5.30 -17.27 -0.01
N LEU A 212 4.76 -16.43 0.87
CA LEU A 212 5.33 -15.12 1.18
C LEU A 212 6.70 -15.24 1.86
N ILE A 213 6.87 -16.19 2.79
CA ILE A 213 8.15 -16.40 3.51
C ILE A 213 9.24 -16.84 2.54
N VAL A 214 8.92 -17.77 1.63
CA VAL A 214 9.87 -18.22 0.58
C VAL A 214 10.28 -17.03 -0.29
N THR A 215 9.31 -16.22 -0.72
CA THR A 215 9.59 -15.06 -1.59
C THR A 215 10.43 -14.00 -0.87
N ALA A 216 10.12 -13.70 0.40
CA ALA A 216 10.89 -12.77 1.22
C ALA A 216 12.32 -13.27 1.45
N THR A 217 12.49 -14.56 1.76
CA THR A 217 13.81 -15.19 1.93
C THR A 217 14.64 -15.09 0.66
N GLN A 218 14.02 -15.34 -0.50
CA GLN A 218 14.69 -15.19 -1.79
C GLN A 218 15.10 -13.74 -2.05
N ALA A 219 14.26 -12.77 -1.68
CA ALA A 219 14.56 -11.36 -1.87
C ALA A 219 15.77 -10.89 -1.04
N VAL A 220 15.95 -11.43 0.17
CA VAL A 220 17.16 -11.20 0.99
C VAL A 220 18.42 -11.67 0.28
N ALA A 221 18.34 -12.77 -0.46
CA ALA A 221 19.50 -13.37 -1.13
C ALA A 221 19.87 -12.70 -2.46
N THR A 222 18.93 -12.05 -3.15
CA THR A 222 19.13 -11.64 -4.56
C THR A 222 18.91 -10.16 -4.86
N SER A 223 18.31 -9.39 -3.95
CA SER A 223 18.00 -7.98 -4.21
C SER A 223 19.13 -7.07 -3.74
N GLY A 224 19.40 -5.99 -4.50
CA GLY A 224 20.27 -4.92 -4.02
C GLY A 224 19.68 -4.25 -2.77
N ARG A 225 20.53 -3.69 -1.90
CA ARG A 225 20.16 -3.20 -0.55
C ARG A 225 18.91 -2.32 -0.52
N THR A 226 18.81 -1.31 -1.39
CA THR A 226 17.65 -0.40 -1.44
C THR A 226 16.37 -1.11 -1.90
N GLN A 227 16.44 -1.87 -3.00
CA GLN A 227 15.31 -2.63 -3.52
C GLN A 227 14.84 -3.69 -2.53
N MET A 228 15.78 -4.33 -1.81
CA MET A 228 15.50 -5.33 -0.80
C MET A 228 14.63 -4.74 0.32
N ARG A 229 14.95 -3.55 0.85
CA ARG A 229 14.16 -2.89 1.90
C ARG A 229 12.72 -2.65 1.48
N ILE A 230 12.49 -2.20 0.25
CA ILE A 230 11.14 -1.99 -0.30
C ILE A 230 10.39 -3.30 -0.49
N LYS A 231 11.05 -4.31 -1.08
CA LYS A 231 10.43 -5.62 -1.28
C LYS A 231 10.05 -6.27 0.04
N LEU A 232 10.95 -6.23 1.03
CA LEU A 232 10.70 -6.76 2.37
C LEU A 232 9.58 -5.99 3.08
N ALA A 233 9.52 -4.66 2.93
CA ALA A 233 8.36 -3.89 3.38
C ALA A 233 7.06 -4.50 2.85
N CYS A 234 6.98 -4.67 1.53
CA CYS A 234 5.80 -5.18 0.86
C CYS A 234 5.45 -6.63 1.26
N TYR A 235 6.44 -7.51 1.42
CA TYR A 235 6.19 -8.91 1.77
C TYR A 235 5.75 -9.07 3.23
N PHE A 236 6.39 -8.40 4.19
CA PHE A 236 5.97 -8.43 5.58
C PHE A 236 4.58 -7.81 5.77
N ASP A 237 4.25 -6.75 5.03
CA ASP A 237 2.90 -6.17 5.08
C ASP A 237 1.85 -7.16 4.53
N GLN A 238 2.17 -7.91 3.48
CA GLN A 238 1.30 -8.98 2.98
C GLN A 238 1.15 -10.12 4.00
N MET A 239 2.21 -10.49 4.73
CA MET A 239 2.13 -11.47 5.81
C MET A 239 1.23 -10.97 6.95
N TYR A 240 1.38 -9.69 7.33
CA TYR A 240 0.48 -9.02 8.27
C TYR A 240 -0.97 -9.12 7.81
N PHE A 241 -1.26 -8.80 6.54
CA PHE A 241 -2.63 -8.85 6.04
C PHE A 241 -3.21 -10.26 6.01
N ALA A 242 -2.41 -11.27 5.66
CA ALA A 242 -2.84 -12.67 5.74
C ALA A 242 -3.23 -13.04 7.18
N LEU A 243 -2.39 -12.68 8.15
CA LEU A 243 -2.67 -12.87 9.59
C LEU A 243 -3.91 -12.11 10.04
N TYR A 244 -4.05 -10.84 9.66
CA TYR A 244 -5.17 -9.99 10.07
C TYR A 244 -6.48 -10.47 9.47
N GLN A 245 -6.50 -10.85 8.19
CA GLN A 245 -7.66 -11.43 7.54
C GLN A 245 -8.11 -12.70 8.26
N ALA A 246 -7.19 -13.63 8.53
CA ALA A 246 -7.51 -14.85 9.28
C ALA A 246 -8.02 -14.54 10.70
N ALA A 247 -7.40 -13.58 11.39
CA ALA A 247 -7.80 -13.17 12.73
C ALA A 247 -9.22 -12.62 12.76
N ILE A 248 -9.60 -11.73 11.84
CA ILE A 248 -10.94 -11.14 11.84
C ILE A 248 -12.01 -12.10 11.30
N THR A 249 -11.64 -13.03 10.42
CA THR A 249 -12.57 -14.07 9.94
C THR A 249 -12.91 -15.07 11.05
N VAL A 250 -11.93 -15.44 11.89
CA VAL A 250 -12.11 -16.46 12.93
C VAL A 250 -12.58 -15.86 14.26
N PHE A 251 -12.13 -14.66 14.61
CA PHE A 251 -12.34 -14.06 15.94
C PHE A 251 -13.04 -12.70 15.91
N GLY A 252 -13.49 -12.24 14.74
CA GLY A 252 -14.12 -10.94 14.57
C GLY A 252 -13.14 -9.75 14.64
N ARG A 253 -13.65 -8.54 14.35
CA ARG A 253 -12.83 -7.31 14.27
C ARG A 253 -12.23 -6.85 15.62
N ASN A 254 -12.80 -7.29 16.73
CA ASN A 254 -12.33 -6.96 18.08
C ASN A 254 -11.17 -7.85 18.54
N CYS A 255 -10.70 -8.77 17.69
CA CYS A 255 -9.57 -9.64 18.01
C CYS A 255 -8.28 -8.82 18.19
N ALA A 256 -7.75 -8.82 19.42
CA ALA A 256 -6.52 -8.12 19.76
C ALA A 256 -5.24 -8.87 19.37
N ALA A 257 -5.35 -10.13 18.89
CA ALA A 257 -4.18 -10.94 18.54
C ALA A 257 -3.40 -10.35 17.35
N VAL A 258 -4.13 -9.79 16.38
CA VAL A 258 -3.54 -9.10 15.23
C VAL A 258 -4.25 -7.74 15.13
N PRO A 259 -3.59 -6.64 15.51
CA PRO A 259 -4.22 -5.33 15.56
C PRO A 259 -4.56 -4.80 14.16
N PRO A 260 -5.52 -3.87 14.04
CA PRO A 260 -5.90 -3.27 12.77
C PRO A 260 -4.75 -2.48 12.11
N LEU A 261 -4.88 -2.25 10.80
CA LEU A 261 -3.79 -1.76 9.95
C LEU A 261 -3.19 -0.43 10.41
N HIS A 262 -4.02 0.49 10.89
CA HIS A 262 -3.56 1.79 11.37
C HIS A 262 -2.73 1.68 12.66
N GLU A 263 -3.01 0.70 13.53
CA GLU A 263 -2.20 0.42 14.71
C GLU A 263 -0.89 -0.29 14.34
N TYR A 264 -0.94 -1.26 13.42
CA TYR A 264 0.27 -1.91 12.91
C TYR A 264 1.22 -0.89 12.28
N LEU A 265 0.74 -0.07 11.33
CA LEU A 265 1.57 0.95 10.70
C LEU A 265 1.98 2.06 11.66
N GLY A 266 1.13 2.44 12.61
CA GLY A 266 1.48 3.38 13.68
C GLY A 266 2.60 2.87 14.57
N GLN A 267 2.63 1.56 14.87
CA GLN A 267 3.74 0.92 15.58
C GLN A 267 5.02 0.94 14.75
N ILE A 268 4.94 0.69 13.44
CA ILE A 268 6.11 0.76 12.56
C ILE A 268 6.64 2.20 12.49
N ASP A 269 5.76 3.19 12.31
CA ASP A 269 6.11 4.62 12.21
C ASP A 269 6.69 5.17 13.52
N LYS A 270 6.18 4.75 14.68
CA LYS A 270 6.72 5.12 16.01
C LYS A 270 8.20 4.78 16.16
N HIS A 271 8.65 3.73 15.50
CA HIS A 271 10.03 3.26 15.55
C HIS A 271 10.91 3.91 14.45
N ARG A 272 10.41 4.93 13.75
CA ARG A 272 11.17 5.71 12.75
C ARG A 272 11.27 7.17 13.18
N PRO A 273 12.24 7.53 14.03
CA PRO A 273 12.26 8.84 14.67
C PRO A 273 12.40 10.02 13.71
N THR A 274 12.96 9.81 12.52
CA THR A 274 13.08 10.85 11.48
C THR A 274 11.91 10.86 10.48
N SER A 275 10.96 9.93 10.54
CA SER A 275 9.93 9.79 9.48
C SER A 275 9.10 11.05 9.27
N ARG A 276 8.82 11.76 10.36
CA ARG A 276 8.08 13.01 10.32
C ARG A 276 8.92 14.16 9.78
N THR A 277 10.15 14.32 10.26
CA THR A 277 11.03 15.41 9.82
C THR A 277 11.44 15.24 8.36
N ASP A 278 11.71 14.00 7.92
CA ASP A 278 12.07 13.69 6.53
C ASP A 278 10.89 14.00 5.60
N TYR A 279 9.66 13.66 6.03
CA TYR A 279 8.46 14.00 5.29
C TYR A 279 8.20 15.52 5.25
N GLU A 280 8.38 16.24 6.35
CA GLU A 280 8.24 17.70 6.39
C GLU A 280 9.28 18.38 5.47
N MET A 281 10.52 17.89 5.44
CA MET A 281 11.54 18.35 4.48
C MET A 281 11.15 18.03 3.03
N PHE A 282 10.62 16.84 2.77
CA PHE A 282 10.11 16.45 1.45
C PHE A 282 8.97 17.37 0.99
N VAL A 283 8.01 17.67 1.85
CA VAL A 283 6.91 18.60 1.57
C VAL A 283 7.47 19.99 1.23
N ALA A 284 8.35 20.53 2.08
CA ALA A 284 8.95 21.85 1.86
C ALA A 284 9.78 21.93 0.57
N THR A 285 10.42 20.83 0.16
CA THR A 285 11.33 20.81 -0.99
C THR A 285 10.63 20.50 -2.30
N LEU A 286 9.68 19.58 -2.29
CA LEU A 286 9.07 19.04 -3.52
C LEU A 286 7.60 19.39 -3.70
N LEU A 287 6.88 19.73 -2.63
CA LEU A 287 5.44 19.96 -2.72
C LEU A 287 5.04 21.41 -2.51
N ASP A 288 5.76 22.18 -1.68
CA ASP A 288 5.36 23.53 -1.32
C ASP A 288 5.66 24.56 -2.40
N GLY A 289 6.60 24.31 -3.31
CA GLY A 289 6.81 25.03 -4.59
C GLY A 289 6.86 26.57 -4.59
N GLY A 290 6.77 27.25 -3.44
CA GLY A 290 6.60 28.69 -3.32
C GLY A 290 5.17 29.17 -3.65
N ASP A 291 5.06 30.42 -4.12
CA ASP A 291 3.77 31.05 -4.48
C ASP A 291 3.06 30.37 -5.67
N ASP A 292 3.75 29.48 -6.39
CA ASP A 292 3.22 28.76 -7.56
C ASP A 292 2.38 27.52 -7.21
N VAL A 293 2.37 27.08 -5.94
CA VAL A 293 1.51 25.99 -5.47
C VAL A 293 0.36 26.57 -4.63
N PRO A 294 -0.91 26.22 -4.93
CA PRO A 294 -2.05 26.70 -4.16
C PRO A 294 -1.94 26.38 -2.65
N ALA A 295 -2.29 27.34 -1.80
CA ALA A 295 -2.24 27.16 -0.34
C ALA A 295 -3.11 26.00 0.17
N ASP A 296 -4.15 25.62 -0.57
CA ASP A 296 -5.06 24.53 -0.23
C ASP A 296 -4.61 23.16 -0.78
N PHE A 297 -3.47 23.08 -1.46
CA PHE A 297 -2.96 21.88 -2.12
C PHE A 297 -2.79 20.67 -1.18
N HIS A 298 -2.51 20.92 0.10
CA HIS A 298 -2.31 19.87 1.12
C HIS A 298 -3.56 19.54 1.92
N THR A 299 -4.64 20.33 1.80
CA THR A 299 -5.79 20.24 2.69
C THR A 299 -6.48 18.88 2.69
N ALA A 300 -6.39 18.11 1.60
CA ALA A 300 -6.91 16.74 1.51
C ALA A 300 -6.11 15.72 2.35
N TYR A 301 -4.89 16.05 2.74
CA TYR A 301 -3.95 15.23 3.49
C TYR A 301 -3.73 15.75 4.92
N GLU A 302 -4.38 16.86 5.28
CA GLU A 302 -4.28 17.45 6.61
C GLU A 302 -5.46 17.03 7.48
N ALA A 303 -5.17 16.39 8.61
CA ALA A 303 -6.19 16.10 9.60
C ALA A 303 -5.69 16.33 11.03
N LYS A 304 -6.63 16.74 11.89
CA LYS A 304 -6.35 16.90 13.32
C LYS A 304 -5.97 15.54 13.93
N PRO A 305 -5.07 15.51 14.93
CA PRO A 305 -4.78 14.28 15.66
C PRO A 305 -6.06 13.62 16.17
N LYS A 306 -6.11 12.28 16.13
CA LYS A 306 -7.26 11.49 16.59
C LYS A 306 -8.56 11.79 15.83
N HIS A 307 -8.47 12.06 14.54
CA HIS A 307 -9.65 12.26 13.68
C HIS A 307 -10.53 10.99 13.53
N GLY A 308 -10.02 9.81 13.90
CA GLY A 308 -10.80 8.56 13.92
C GLY A 308 -11.01 7.91 12.54
N LEU A 309 -10.17 8.24 11.56
CA LEU A 309 -10.31 7.77 10.17
C LEU A 309 -9.13 6.85 9.82
N ALA A 310 -9.25 5.58 10.16
CA ALA A 310 -8.15 4.61 10.03
C ALA A 310 -7.46 4.63 8.66
N LEU A 311 -8.19 4.71 7.54
CA LEU A 311 -7.55 4.76 6.21
C LEU A 311 -6.73 6.03 5.96
N LEU A 312 -7.10 7.16 6.56
CA LEU A 312 -6.30 8.38 6.47
C LEU A 312 -5.01 8.25 7.29
N ASP A 313 -5.10 7.69 8.50
CA ASP A 313 -3.91 7.40 9.33
C ASP A 313 -2.94 6.47 8.58
N VAL A 314 -3.48 5.43 7.93
CA VAL A 314 -2.73 4.49 7.10
C VAL A 314 -2.04 5.22 5.95
N LEU A 315 -2.76 6.03 5.18
CA LEU A 315 -2.18 6.79 4.07
C LEU A 315 -1.02 7.67 4.55
N LEU A 316 -1.21 8.41 5.64
CA LEU A 316 -0.19 9.33 6.16
C LEU A 316 1.05 8.58 6.62
N CYS A 317 0.90 7.44 7.30
CA CYS A 317 2.04 6.56 7.64
C CYS A 317 2.76 6.06 6.39
N ARG A 318 2.01 5.65 5.36
CA ARG A 318 2.57 5.17 4.08
C ARG A 318 3.28 6.26 3.29
N GLN A 319 2.79 7.49 3.32
CA GLN A 319 3.46 8.61 2.66
C GLN A 319 4.81 8.90 3.30
N ARG A 320 4.86 9.01 4.63
CA ARG A 320 6.13 9.19 5.36
C ARG A 320 7.12 8.07 5.08
N GLU A 321 6.67 6.82 5.14
CA GLU A 321 7.52 5.67 4.83
C GLU A 321 7.98 5.66 3.38
N GLY A 322 7.09 5.99 2.43
CA GLY A 322 7.42 6.05 1.02
C GLY A 322 8.54 7.04 0.72
N VAL A 323 8.53 8.21 1.37
CA VAL A 323 9.63 9.19 1.28
C VAL A 323 10.95 8.56 1.74
N GLN A 324 10.98 7.89 2.89
CA GLN A 324 12.21 7.30 3.40
C GLN A 324 12.73 6.11 2.58
N LEU A 325 11.85 5.37 1.92
CA LEU A 325 12.23 4.20 1.13
C LEU A 325 12.59 4.56 -0.32
N PHE A 326 12.01 5.63 -0.87
CA PHE A 326 12.18 6.00 -2.27
C PHE A 326 12.91 7.33 -2.44
N TYR A 327 12.48 8.39 -1.77
CA TYR A 327 13.06 9.72 -1.93
C TYR A 327 14.46 9.82 -1.33
N GLU A 328 14.63 9.45 -0.06
CA GLU A 328 15.93 9.55 0.64
C GLU A 328 17.04 8.73 -0.04
N PRO A 329 16.81 7.48 -0.49
CA PRO A 329 17.82 6.71 -1.22
C PRO A 329 17.92 7.08 -2.71
N SER A 330 17.18 8.10 -3.17
CA SER A 330 17.08 8.55 -4.56
C SER A 330 16.60 7.47 -5.55
N LEU A 331 15.78 6.53 -5.10
CA LEU A 331 15.23 5.49 -5.97
C LEU A 331 14.12 6.05 -6.85
N GLY A 332 14.23 5.84 -8.16
CA GLY A 332 13.32 6.41 -9.15
C GLY A 332 13.78 7.76 -9.71
N MET A 333 14.83 8.36 -9.14
CA MET A 333 15.45 9.61 -9.60
C MET A 333 16.67 9.38 -10.48
N ASN A 334 17.00 8.13 -10.82
CA ASN A 334 18.15 7.81 -11.65
C ASN A 334 17.69 7.36 -13.05
N GLY A 335 16.52 7.84 -13.48
CA GLY A 335 15.93 7.58 -14.79
C GLY A 335 15.05 6.32 -14.85
N GLU A 336 14.74 5.66 -13.72
CA GLU A 336 13.86 4.49 -13.72
C GLU A 336 12.45 4.86 -14.20
N MET A 337 11.91 6.01 -13.76
CA MET A 337 10.65 6.53 -14.28
C MET A 337 10.77 7.08 -15.70
N ASP A 338 11.86 7.76 -16.04
CA ASP A 338 12.10 8.25 -17.41
C ASP A 338 12.05 7.10 -18.43
N LYS A 339 12.64 5.94 -18.08
CA LYS A 339 12.56 4.73 -18.89
C LYS A 339 11.12 4.23 -19.03
N VAL A 340 10.35 4.24 -17.95
CA VAL A 340 8.92 3.85 -17.99
C VAL A 340 8.16 4.77 -18.94
N VAL A 341 8.37 6.08 -18.86
CA VAL A 341 7.74 7.08 -19.74
C VAL A 341 8.16 6.87 -21.19
N ALA A 342 9.46 6.70 -21.47
CA ALA A 342 9.97 6.48 -22.82
C ALA A 342 9.44 5.19 -23.49
N ASP A 343 9.07 4.19 -22.69
CA ASP A 343 8.51 2.93 -23.16
C ASP A 343 6.97 2.94 -23.28
N LEU A 344 6.29 4.02 -22.85
CA LEU A 344 4.84 4.16 -23.02
C LEU A 344 4.46 4.14 -24.50
N GLY A 345 3.50 3.28 -24.85
CA GLY A 345 3.06 3.09 -26.24
C GLY A 345 3.96 2.23 -27.12
N ARG A 346 5.15 1.82 -26.64
CA ARG A 346 6.02 0.89 -27.38
C ARG A 346 5.45 -0.52 -27.27
N LYS A 347 5.23 -1.17 -28.43
CA LYS A 347 4.95 -2.62 -28.47
C LYS A 347 6.20 -3.36 -28.04
N VAL A 348 6.22 -3.90 -26.83
CA VAL A 348 7.28 -4.82 -26.40
C VAL A 348 7.24 -6.03 -27.33
N LYS A 349 8.25 -6.18 -28.19
CA LYS A 349 8.49 -7.47 -28.86
C LYS A 349 8.97 -8.42 -27.78
N GLU A 350 8.10 -9.30 -27.29
CA GLU A 350 8.54 -10.40 -26.45
C GLU A 350 9.57 -11.23 -27.23
N SER A 351 10.85 -11.11 -26.86
CA SER A 351 11.84 -12.07 -27.28
C SER A 351 11.50 -13.38 -26.56
N VAL A 352 10.79 -14.28 -27.23
CA VAL A 352 10.56 -15.64 -26.73
C VAL A 352 11.93 -16.30 -26.60
N LYS A 353 12.53 -16.25 -25.41
CA LYS A 353 13.69 -17.10 -25.08
C LYS A 353 13.19 -18.54 -25.15
N LYS A 354 13.61 -19.30 -26.17
CA LYS A 354 13.29 -20.73 -26.29
C LYS A 354 13.80 -21.45 -25.04
N LEU A 355 12.89 -21.79 -24.13
CA LEU A 355 13.20 -22.61 -22.95
C LEU A 355 13.76 -23.96 -23.38
N THR A 356 14.84 -24.39 -22.70
CA THR A 356 15.47 -25.69 -22.93
C THR A 356 14.51 -26.84 -22.55
N LYS A 357 14.71 -28.04 -23.13
CA LYS A 357 13.87 -29.23 -22.84
C LYS A 357 13.84 -29.56 -21.34
N LYS A 358 14.94 -29.31 -20.62
CA LYS A 358 15.06 -29.52 -19.17
C LYS A 358 14.23 -28.50 -18.36
N GLN A 359 14.21 -27.24 -18.77
CA GLN A 359 13.36 -26.19 -18.17
C GLN A 359 11.87 -26.46 -18.41
N ARG A 360 11.50 -26.97 -19.59
CA ARG A 360 10.12 -27.42 -19.89
C ARG A 360 9.65 -28.61 -19.05
N MET A 361 10.54 -29.55 -18.74
CA MET A 361 10.17 -30.70 -17.90
C MET A 361 10.06 -30.36 -16.41
N ASN A 362 10.80 -29.36 -15.91
CA ASN A 362 10.65 -28.90 -14.52
C ASN A 362 9.35 -28.10 -14.28
N LEU A 363 8.86 -27.39 -15.31
CA LEU A 363 7.56 -26.71 -15.26
C LEU A 363 6.37 -27.69 -15.15
N ASN A 364 6.48 -28.89 -15.71
CA ASN A 364 5.42 -29.91 -15.66
C ASN A 364 5.42 -30.76 -14.37
N LYS A 365 6.37 -30.55 -13.45
CA LYS A 365 6.49 -31.29 -12.18
C LYS A 365 6.19 -30.47 -10.92
N SER A 366 5.93 -29.17 -11.08
CA SER A 366 5.47 -28.32 -9.98
C SER A 366 3.94 -28.26 -10.05
N PRO A 367 3.20 -28.45 -8.94
CA PRO A 367 1.79 -28.08 -8.90
C PRO A 367 1.70 -26.62 -9.33
N ALA A 368 0.76 -26.32 -10.23
CA ALA A 368 0.55 -24.97 -10.72
C ALA A 368 0.10 -24.07 -9.55
N ASP A 369 1.06 -23.41 -8.91
CA ASP A 369 0.78 -22.46 -7.84
C ASP A 369 -0.08 -21.32 -8.36
N HIS A 370 -1.18 -21.13 -7.64
CA HIS A 370 -2.09 -20.00 -7.68
C HIS A 370 -1.37 -18.70 -7.30
N LEU A 371 -0.57 -18.16 -8.22
CA LEU A 371 -0.58 -16.71 -8.46
C LEU A 371 -1.65 -16.51 -9.51
N THR A 372 -2.84 -16.10 -9.05
CA THR A 372 -3.99 -15.91 -9.93
C THR A 372 -3.60 -15.04 -11.12
N SER A 373 -3.60 -15.66 -12.30
CA SER A 373 -3.62 -15.03 -13.61
C SER A 373 -4.87 -14.16 -13.84
N ALA A 374 -5.75 -14.06 -12.83
CA ALA A 374 -6.78 -13.05 -12.71
C ALA A 374 -6.22 -11.64 -12.43
N SER A 375 -5.04 -11.50 -11.81
CA SER A 375 -4.40 -10.17 -11.61
C SER A 375 -3.84 -9.55 -12.90
N VAL A 376 -3.83 -10.31 -14.00
CA VAL A 376 -3.39 -9.85 -15.32
C VAL A 376 -4.58 -9.53 -16.25
N LYS A 377 -5.84 -9.78 -15.82
CA LYS A 377 -7.03 -9.56 -16.65
C LYS A 377 -7.96 -8.41 -16.21
N SER A 378 -7.63 -7.70 -15.15
CA SER A 378 -8.22 -6.38 -14.84
C SER A 378 -7.29 -5.23 -15.24
N ALA A 379 -6.70 -5.30 -16.44
CA ALA A 379 -5.94 -4.21 -17.06
C ALA A 379 -6.86 -3.03 -17.46
N GLY A 380 -7.54 -2.44 -16.47
CA GLY A 380 -7.90 -1.03 -16.47
C GLY A 380 -6.66 -0.27 -15.98
N THR A 381 -5.83 0.13 -16.94
CA THR A 381 -4.75 1.13 -16.87
C THR A 381 -4.13 1.39 -15.49
N ALA A 382 -3.41 0.41 -14.94
CA ALA A 382 -2.52 0.64 -13.79
C ALA A 382 -1.55 1.78 -14.13
N LEU A 383 -1.46 2.77 -13.23
CA LEU A 383 -0.65 3.98 -13.40
C LEU A 383 0.81 3.60 -13.72
N PRO A 384 1.47 4.23 -14.71
CA PRO A 384 2.84 3.91 -15.05
C PRO A 384 3.78 4.05 -13.85
N ALA A 385 4.61 3.04 -13.64
CA ALA A 385 5.60 2.97 -12.57
C ALA A 385 6.61 1.84 -12.86
N TYR A 386 7.84 2.01 -12.37
CA TYR A 386 8.81 0.92 -12.29
C TYR A 386 8.38 -0.12 -11.25
N ALA A 387 9.00 -1.30 -11.28
CA ALA A 387 8.51 -2.49 -10.59
C ALA A 387 8.32 -2.30 -9.07
N GLU A 388 9.31 -1.70 -8.39
CA GLU A 388 9.29 -1.47 -6.96
C GLU A 388 8.20 -0.48 -6.54
N LEU A 389 8.05 0.63 -7.28
CA LEU A 389 6.99 1.61 -7.01
C LEU A 389 5.60 1.02 -7.27
N ARG A 390 5.44 0.20 -8.32
CA ARG A 390 4.20 -0.53 -8.60
C ARG A 390 3.84 -1.46 -7.45
N GLN A 391 4.79 -2.30 -7.02
CA GLN A 391 4.60 -3.24 -5.92
C GLN A 391 4.24 -2.52 -4.61
N TRP A 392 4.88 -1.37 -4.34
CA TRP A 392 4.59 -0.53 -3.18
C TRP A 392 3.16 0.03 -3.21
N ARG A 393 2.74 0.62 -4.35
CA ARG A 393 1.38 1.14 -4.55
C ARG A 393 0.33 0.06 -4.38
N ASP A 394 0.55 -1.10 -5.01
CA ASP A 394 -0.35 -2.25 -4.92
C ASP A 394 -0.50 -2.73 -3.48
N THR A 395 0.59 -2.78 -2.71
CA THR A 395 0.56 -3.19 -1.30
C THR A 395 -0.14 -2.16 -0.41
N CYS A 396 0.00 -0.87 -0.70
CA CYS A 396 -0.68 0.19 0.05
C CYS A 396 -2.20 0.15 -0.14
N ARG A 397 -2.68 -0.10 -1.37
CA ARG A 397 -4.10 0.01 -1.71
C ARG A 397 -4.87 -1.31 -1.59
N THR A 398 -4.37 -2.39 -2.18
CA THR A 398 -5.18 -3.59 -2.48
C THR A 398 -5.90 -4.17 -1.25
N TRP A 399 -5.24 -4.19 -0.11
CA TRP A 399 -5.84 -4.69 1.13
C TRP A 399 -6.74 -3.67 1.82
N CYS A 400 -6.43 -2.38 1.71
CA CYS A 400 -7.31 -1.31 2.17
C CYS A 400 -8.66 -1.37 1.42
N ASP A 401 -8.63 -1.57 0.11
CA ASP A 401 -9.82 -1.72 -0.72
C ASP A 401 -10.69 -2.91 -0.29
N LYS A 402 -10.04 -4.05 0.05
CA LYS A 402 -10.73 -5.28 0.46
C LYS A 402 -11.31 -5.22 1.87
N LEU A 403 -10.59 -4.61 2.81
CA LEU A 403 -10.92 -4.66 4.24
C LEU A 403 -11.67 -3.43 4.74
N TYR A 404 -11.57 -2.31 4.04
CA TYR A 404 -12.14 -1.01 4.38
C TYR A 404 -12.97 -0.48 3.21
N SER A 405 -12.38 0.35 2.34
CA SER A 405 -13.01 0.96 1.16
C SER A 405 -11.96 1.41 0.15
N ARG A 406 -12.37 1.51 -1.13
CA ARG A 406 -11.51 2.02 -2.22
C ARG A 406 -11.08 3.47 -2.02
N ALA A 407 -12.02 4.34 -1.68
CA ALA A 407 -11.75 5.76 -1.44
C ALA A 407 -11.41 6.02 0.03
N ILE A 408 -10.51 6.98 0.27
CA ILE A 408 -10.06 7.36 1.61
C ILE A 408 -10.95 8.49 2.13
N PRO A 409 -11.65 8.30 3.26
CA PRO A 409 -12.49 9.34 3.84
C PRO A 409 -11.66 10.49 4.43
N HIS A 410 -12.28 11.66 4.47
CA HIS A 410 -11.71 12.88 5.03
C HIS A 410 -12.75 13.63 5.87
N PRO A 411 -12.39 14.34 6.96
CA PRO A 411 -13.37 15.06 7.77
C PRO A 411 -14.21 16.08 6.98
N ALA A 412 -13.62 16.71 5.95
CA ALA A 412 -14.34 17.64 5.08
C ALA A 412 -15.46 16.96 4.27
N ALA A 413 -15.30 15.69 3.91
CA ALA A 413 -16.31 14.92 3.18
C ALA A 413 -17.56 14.69 4.03
N PHE A 414 -17.41 14.31 5.31
CA PHE A 414 -18.56 14.10 6.20
C PHE A 414 -19.33 15.40 6.47
N LYS A 415 -18.66 16.55 6.48
CA LYS A 415 -19.34 17.86 6.54
C LYS A 415 -20.25 18.06 5.31
N ALA A 416 -19.75 17.75 4.10
CA ALA A 416 -20.52 17.87 2.87
C ALA A 416 -21.67 16.85 2.80
N ILE A 417 -21.42 15.59 3.18
CA ILE A 417 -22.43 14.52 3.22
C ILE A 417 -23.54 14.87 4.20
N LYS A 418 -23.19 15.31 5.42
CA LYS A 418 -24.16 15.65 6.47
C LYS A 418 -25.13 16.76 6.04
N ALA A 419 -24.67 17.73 5.26
CA ALA A 419 -25.50 18.82 4.76
C ALA A 419 -26.59 18.37 3.77
N LEU A 420 -26.50 17.14 3.25
CA LEU A 420 -27.39 16.58 2.23
C LEU A 420 -28.16 15.35 2.74
N GLY A 421 -28.04 15.02 4.03
CA GLY A 421 -28.79 13.92 4.63
C GLY A 421 -30.31 14.14 4.56
N PRO A 422 -31.12 13.07 4.64
CA PRO A 422 -30.73 11.66 4.88
C PRO A 422 -30.09 10.97 3.65
N ILE A 423 -29.22 10.00 3.87
CA ILE A 423 -28.38 9.33 2.86
C ILE A 423 -28.87 7.90 2.57
N VAL A 424 -28.76 7.47 1.32
CA VAL A 424 -28.78 6.05 0.93
C VAL A 424 -27.46 5.72 0.21
N GLU A 425 -26.66 4.83 0.79
CA GLU A 425 -25.41 4.34 0.20
C GLU A 425 -25.69 3.05 -0.57
N MET A 426 -25.33 3.02 -1.85
CA MET A 426 -25.46 1.84 -2.71
C MET A 426 -24.08 1.29 -3.06
N GLY A 427 -23.91 -0.03 -2.92
CA GLY A 427 -22.62 -0.70 -3.10
C GLY A 427 -21.69 -0.46 -1.91
N ALA A 428 -22.24 -0.53 -0.70
CA ALA A 428 -21.53 -0.22 0.54
C ALA A 428 -20.38 -1.20 0.88
N GLY A 429 -20.29 -2.34 0.19
CA GLY A 429 -19.30 -3.38 0.47
C GLY A 429 -19.41 -3.87 1.91
N LEU A 430 -18.33 -3.73 2.69
CA LEU A 430 -18.30 -4.08 4.11
C LEU A 430 -18.86 -2.98 5.04
N GLY A 431 -19.34 -1.85 4.50
CA GLY A 431 -19.97 -0.78 5.27
C GLY A 431 -19.01 0.20 5.94
N TYR A 432 -17.77 0.35 5.45
CA TYR A 432 -16.79 1.23 6.11
C TYR A 432 -17.24 2.70 6.13
N TRP A 433 -17.67 3.27 5.00
CA TRP A 433 -18.18 4.64 4.95
C TRP A 433 -19.45 4.81 5.79
N HIS A 434 -20.38 3.86 5.73
CA HIS A 434 -21.56 3.83 6.60
C HIS A 434 -21.20 3.88 8.09
N SER A 435 -20.27 3.03 8.55
CA SER A 435 -19.83 3.01 9.95
C SER A 435 -19.27 4.36 10.40
N LEU A 436 -18.61 5.10 9.51
CA LEU A 436 -18.10 6.44 9.78
C LEU A 436 -19.23 7.48 9.75
N MET A 437 -20.19 7.37 8.82
CA MET A 437 -21.40 8.21 8.80
C MET A 437 -22.18 8.09 10.12
N ASP A 438 -22.31 6.88 10.66
CA ASP A 438 -22.94 6.62 11.98
C ASP A 438 -22.19 7.31 13.12
N GLN A 439 -20.86 7.21 13.14
CA GLN A 439 -20.01 7.91 14.12
C GLN A 439 -20.19 9.43 14.03
N HIS A 440 -20.39 9.97 12.83
CA HIS A 440 -20.66 11.40 12.57
C HIS A 440 -22.14 11.81 12.72
N LYS A 441 -23.00 10.89 13.18
CA LYS A 441 -24.45 11.10 13.39
C LYS A 441 -25.15 11.57 12.11
N ILE A 442 -24.85 10.91 11.00
CA ILE A 442 -25.51 11.10 9.70
C ILE A 442 -26.54 9.98 9.55
N ASP A 443 -27.80 10.34 9.29
CA ASP A 443 -28.84 9.35 8.95
C ASP A 443 -28.53 8.74 7.59
N ALA A 444 -28.04 7.50 7.58
CA ALA A 444 -27.70 6.75 6.39
C ALA A 444 -28.33 5.35 6.44
N LEU A 445 -28.62 4.81 5.25
CA LEU A 445 -28.92 3.39 5.06
C LEU A 445 -27.96 2.85 4.01
N ALA A 446 -27.22 1.81 4.33
CA ALA A 446 -26.30 1.15 3.41
C ALA A 446 -26.89 -0.12 2.82
N PHE A 447 -26.74 -0.27 1.51
CA PHE A 447 -27.14 -1.47 0.78
C PHE A 447 -26.00 -2.00 -0.09
N ASP A 448 -25.92 -3.33 -0.18
CA ASP A 448 -25.00 -4.02 -1.07
C ASP A 448 -25.65 -5.30 -1.64
N PRO A 449 -25.47 -5.62 -2.93
CA PRO A 449 -26.03 -6.83 -3.53
C PRO A 449 -25.52 -8.13 -2.89
N THR A 450 -24.33 -8.10 -2.28
CA THR A 450 -23.69 -9.26 -1.63
C THR A 450 -24.03 -9.39 -0.16
N ALA A 451 -24.83 -8.47 0.39
CA ALA A 451 -25.32 -8.55 1.76
C ALA A 451 -26.47 -9.53 1.92
N THR A 452 -26.65 -9.99 3.16
CA THR A 452 -27.63 -11.00 3.57
C THR A 452 -28.69 -10.44 4.50
N ALA A 453 -28.36 -9.42 5.30
CA ALA A 453 -29.30 -8.76 6.20
C ALA A 453 -30.46 -8.13 5.42
N LYS A 454 -31.71 -8.41 5.81
CA LYS A 454 -32.89 -7.83 5.16
C LYS A 454 -33.27 -6.52 5.81
N TRP A 455 -33.62 -5.53 5.00
CA TRP A 455 -34.15 -4.27 5.50
C TRP A 455 -35.66 -4.35 5.71
N SER A 456 -36.14 -3.86 6.84
CA SER A 456 -37.56 -3.62 7.10
C SER A 456 -37.78 -2.17 7.59
N PRO A 457 -38.88 -1.51 7.18
CA PRO A 457 -39.25 -0.23 7.77
C PRO A 457 -39.63 -0.47 9.23
N LYS A 458 -38.92 0.16 10.17
CA LYS A 458 -39.35 0.18 11.58
C LYS A 458 -40.71 0.86 11.69
N THR A 459 -41.79 0.09 11.80
CA THR A 459 -43.11 0.57 12.22
C THR A 459 -43.10 0.73 13.74
N GLY A 460 -43.67 1.82 14.25
CA GLY A 460 -43.48 2.25 15.64
C GLY A 460 -43.92 1.26 16.74
N GLU A 461 -43.24 1.44 17.87
CA GLU A 461 -43.57 1.17 19.29
C GLU A 461 -43.88 -0.24 19.83
N ASP A 462 -44.13 -1.29 19.03
CA ASP A 462 -44.46 -2.61 19.61
C ASP A 462 -43.48 -3.77 19.35
N ASP A 463 -42.35 -3.56 18.67
CA ASP A 463 -41.31 -4.60 18.48
C ASP A 463 -40.07 -4.37 19.37
N ALA A 464 -40.32 -4.23 20.68
CA ALA A 464 -39.38 -4.69 21.69
C ALA A 464 -39.48 -6.22 21.89
N ALA A 465 -39.96 -6.94 20.86
CA ALA A 465 -39.69 -8.36 20.74
C ALA A 465 -38.21 -8.50 20.46
N ASP A 466 -37.48 -8.88 21.50
CA ASP A 466 -36.20 -9.56 21.42
C ASP A 466 -36.09 -10.29 20.08
N ASP A 467 -35.19 -9.83 19.21
CA ASP A 467 -34.59 -10.74 18.25
C ASP A 467 -33.70 -11.66 19.09
N PRO A 468 -34.16 -12.89 19.44
CA PRO A 468 -33.42 -13.75 20.35
C PRO A 468 -32.17 -14.33 19.68
N ASP A 469 -31.94 -14.00 18.40
CA ASP A 469 -30.78 -14.38 17.58
C ASP A 469 -30.03 -13.16 17.04
N GLY A 470 -29.86 -12.11 17.85
CA GLY A 470 -28.97 -10.96 17.58
C GLY A 470 -27.47 -11.29 17.45
N ASN A 471 -27.14 -12.51 17.03
CA ASN A 471 -25.81 -13.10 16.88
C ASN A 471 -25.67 -13.92 15.58
N GLU A 472 -26.51 -13.74 14.55
CA GLU A 472 -26.02 -14.06 13.20
C GLU A 472 -24.94 -13.04 12.87
N GLU A 473 -23.67 -13.40 13.09
CA GLU A 473 -22.51 -12.58 12.75
C GLU A 473 -22.72 -12.06 11.32
N ASP A 474 -22.93 -10.74 11.17
CA ASP A 474 -23.17 -10.06 9.90
C ASP A 474 -21.86 -10.07 9.08
N VAL A 475 -21.51 -11.26 8.59
CA VAL A 475 -20.38 -11.55 7.74
C VAL A 475 -20.79 -11.36 6.29
N ALA A 476 -19.90 -10.81 5.49
CA ALA A 476 -20.11 -10.77 4.06
C ALA A 476 -20.05 -12.19 3.51
N ALA A 477 -21.21 -12.76 3.16
CA ALA A 477 -21.35 -14.14 2.66
C ALA A 477 -20.41 -14.48 1.48
N SER A 478 -20.02 -13.48 0.68
CA SER A 478 -19.07 -13.63 -0.43
C SER A 478 -17.60 -13.76 0.00
N THR A 479 -17.22 -13.21 1.15
CA THR A 479 -15.80 -13.11 1.57
C THR A 479 -15.49 -13.73 2.93
N GLY A 480 -16.52 -14.06 3.74
CA GLY A 480 -16.36 -14.51 5.12
C GLY A 480 -15.73 -13.45 6.03
N LEU A 481 -15.77 -12.18 5.64
CA LEU A 481 -15.23 -11.07 6.44
C LEU A 481 -16.34 -10.40 7.25
N PRO A 482 -16.09 -10.07 8.53
CA PRO A 482 -17.04 -9.29 9.32
C PRO A 482 -17.21 -7.87 8.76
N ARG A 483 -18.45 -7.39 8.72
CA ARG A 483 -18.77 -6.01 8.31
C ARG A 483 -18.34 -4.98 9.35
N TRP A 484 -18.28 -3.72 8.94
CA TRP A 484 -18.01 -2.56 9.80
C TRP A 484 -19.28 -2.02 10.48
N SER A 485 -20.41 -2.16 9.80
CA SER A 485 -21.74 -1.79 10.25
C SER A 485 -22.76 -2.66 9.54
N THR A 486 -24.03 -2.57 9.95
CA THR A 486 -25.12 -3.23 9.24
C THR A 486 -25.19 -2.73 7.80
N VAL A 487 -25.18 -3.67 6.85
CA VAL A 487 -25.39 -3.39 5.42
C VAL A 487 -26.50 -4.31 4.94
N TYR A 488 -27.53 -3.74 4.37
CA TYR A 488 -28.70 -4.50 3.94
C TYR A 488 -28.51 -5.05 2.53
N GLN A 489 -29.11 -6.21 2.27
CA GLN A 489 -29.23 -6.76 0.94
C GLN A 489 -30.05 -5.83 0.06
N GLY A 490 -29.49 -5.42 -1.08
CA GLY A 490 -30.24 -4.63 -2.06
C GLY A 490 -29.42 -4.27 -3.29
N ASN A 491 -30.08 -4.25 -4.44
CA ASN A 491 -29.54 -3.79 -5.71
C ASN A 491 -30.24 -2.49 -6.14
N ALA A 492 -29.92 -1.94 -7.32
CA ALA A 492 -30.42 -0.64 -7.77
C ALA A 492 -31.94 -0.47 -7.72
N ASP A 493 -32.71 -1.54 -7.89
CA ASP A 493 -34.18 -1.60 -7.88
C ASP A 493 -34.80 -1.28 -6.52
N ILE A 494 -34.04 -1.31 -5.43
CA ILE A 494 -34.58 -0.89 -4.12
C ILE A 494 -34.88 0.62 -4.09
N LEU A 495 -34.19 1.41 -4.90
CA LEU A 495 -34.24 2.88 -4.85
C LEU A 495 -35.61 3.45 -5.26
N ASP A 496 -36.39 2.71 -6.06
CA ASP A 496 -37.77 3.09 -6.41
C ASP A 496 -38.84 2.20 -5.78
N SER A 497 -38.52 0.94 -5.45
CA SER A 497 -39.45 0.01 -4.78
C SER A 497 -39.62 0.27 -3.28
N VAL A 498 -38.61 0.82 -2.59
CA VAL A 498 -38.68 1.13 -1.15
C VAL A 498 -39.06 2.61 -0.93
N PRO A 499 -40.26 2.93 -0.40
CA PRO A 499 -40.71 4.31 -0.24
C PRO A 499 -39.78 5.18 0.64
N ALA A 500 -39.18 4.59 1.68
CA ALA A 500 -38.29 5.29 2.60
C ALA A 500 -36.97 5.78 1.96
N LEU A 501 -36.62 5.28 0.76
CA LEU A 501 -35.40 5.67 0.05
C LEU A 501 -35.63 6.82 -0.95
N LYS A 502 -36.88 7.11 -1.34
CA LYS A 502 -37.20 8.04 -2.44
C LYS A 502 -36.74 9.47 -2.21
N SER A 503 -36.71 9.94 -0.96
CA SER A 503 -36.30 11.29 -0.57
C SER A 503 -34.84 11.40 -0.15
N ARG A 504 -34.11 10.29 -0.02
CA ARG A 504 -32.72 10.27 0.42
C ARG A 504 -31.78 10.72 -0.68
N THR A 505 -30.65 11.32 -0.31
CA THR A 505 -29.54 11.62 -1.22
C THR A 505 -28.81 10.33 -1.56
N LEU A 506 -28.62 10.05 -2.85
CA LEU A 506 -27.89 8.87 -3.30
C LEU A 506 -26.39 9.10 -3.09
N PHE A 507 -25.74 8.18 -2.37
CA PHE A 507 -24.30 8.15 -2.16
C PHE A 507 -23.70 6.93 -2.88
N LEU A 508 -22.78 7.19 -3.82
CA LEU A 508 -22.03 6.17 -4.55
C LEU A 508 -20.54 6.38 -4.29
N CYS A 509 -19.90 5.42 -3.61
CA CYS A 509 -18.48 5.51 -3.26
C CYS A 509 -17.62 4.56 -4.10
N ALA A 510 -16.80 5.15 -4.97
CA ALA A 510 -15.92 4.48 -5.92
C ALA A 510 -16.59 3.27 -6.60
N PRO A 511 -17.73 3.47 -7.28
CA PRO A 511 -18.45 2.35 -7.88
C PRO A 511 -17.57 1.62 -8.92
N PRO A 512 -17.76 0.31 -9.10
CA PRO A 512 -17.03 -0.47 -10.10
C PRO A 512 -17.36 0.01 -11.52
N LYS A 513 -16.49 -0.31 -12.49
CA LYS A 513 -16.74 -0.08 -13.93
C LYS A 513 -17.74 -1.08 -14.52
N THR A 514 -18.93 -1.11 -13.94
CA THR A 514 -20.04 -1.95 -14.39
C THR A 514 -21.29 -1.09 -14.52
N SER A 515 -22.39 -1.69 -14.96
CA SER A 515 -23.68 -1.02 -15.04
C SER A 515 -24.24 -0.58 -13.69
N PHE A 516 -23.69 -1.04 -12.57
CA PHE A 516 -24.28 -0.86 -11.24
C PHE A 516 -24.59 0.61 -10.90
N ALA A 517 -23.62 1.52 -11.10
CA ALA A 517 -23.82 2.95 -10.84
C ALA A 517 -24.88 3.57 -11.75
N ARG A 518 -24.88 3.19 -13.03
CA ARG A 518 -25.88 3.63 -14.02
C ARG A 518 -27.27 3.12 -13.65
N ASP A 519 -27.38 1.85 -13.24
CA ASP A 519 -28.64 1.24 -12.86
C ASP A 519 -29.19 1.92 -11.59
N CYS A 520 -28.33 2.21 -10.60
CA CYS A 520 -28.72 3.03 -9.45
C CYS A 520 -29.27 4.39 -9.88
N LEU A 521 -28.60 5.08 -10.81
CA LEU A 521 -29.06 6.39 -11.31
C LEU A 521 -30.41 6.32 -12.03
N ARG A 522 -30.70 5.22 -12.74
CA ARG A 522 -31.98 5.01 -13.46
C ARG A 522 -33.15 4.87 -12.49
N HIS A 523 -32.99 4.09 -11.43
CA HIS A 523 -34.01 3.91 -10.40
C HIS A 523 -34.12 5.14 -9.48
N TYR A 524 -33.01 5.84 -9.25
CA TYR A 524 -32.98 7.01 -8.38
C TYR A 524 -33.80 8.21 -8.90
N LYS A 525 -34.82 8.60 -8.13
CA LYS A 525 -35.68 9.77 -8.44
C LYS A 525 -35.43 10.99 -7.53
N GLY A 526 -34.55 10.87 -6.54
CA GLY A 526 -34.27 11.96 -5.60
C GLY A 526 -33.47 13.12 -6.22
N ARG A 527 -33.20 14.14 -5.40
CA ARG A 527 -32.68 15.45 -5.85
C ARG A 527 -31.16 15.52 -5.95
N HIS A 528 -30.43 14.89 -5.04
CA HIS A 528 -28.97 15.05 -4.95
C HIS A 528 -28.26 13.70 -5.13
N LEU A 529 -27.12 13.74 -5.82
CA LEU A 529 -26.19 12.64 -5.94
C LEU A 529 -24.86 13.08 -5.34
N ILE A 530 -24.33 12.27 -4.43
CA ILE A 530 -22.95 12.35 -3.96
C ILE A 530 -22.19 11.20 -4.60
N HIS A 531 -21.17 11.53 -5.38
CA HIS A 531 -20.30 10.56 -6.01
C HIS A 531 -18.87 10.76 -5.51
N VAL A 532 -18.27 9.70 -4.97
CA VAL A 532 -16.84 9.64 -4.68
C VAL A 532 -16.18 8.81 -5.77
N GLY A 533 -15.22 9.37 -6.50
CA GLY A 533 -14.55 8.62 -7.57
C GLY A 533 -13.72 9.49 -8.50
N GLU A 534 -13.17 8.86 -9.53
CA GLU A 534 -12.39 9.50 -10.58
C GLU A 534 -13.27 9.68 -11.83
N TRP A 535 -13.56 10.92 -12.19
CA TRP A 535 -14.26 11.22 -13.43
C TRP A 535 -13.40 10.88 -14.64
N TYR A 536 -13.97 10.36 -15.71
CA TYR A 536 -13.21 9.86 -16.85
C TYR A 536 -12.11 8.84 -16.45
N GLY A 537 -12.32 8.07 -15.37
CA GLY A 537 -11.29 7.29 -14.70
C GLY A 537 -11.66 5.85 -14.40
N ASP A 538 -11.29 5.39 -13.19
CA ASP A 538 -11.45 4.01 -12.73
C ASP A 538 -12.73 3.69 -11.93
N THR A 539 -13.73 4.59 -11.95
CA THR A 539 -14.97 4.47 -11.18
C THR A 539 -16.21 4.78 -11.99
N GLY A 540 -17.20 3.88 -11.95
CA GLY A 540 -18.39 3.95 -12.81
C GLY A 540 -18.05 3.69 -14.28
N ASP A 541 -19.04 3.27 -15.07
CA ASP A 541 -18.87 3.18 -16.51
C ASP A 541 -19.08 4.55 -17.19
N ARG A 542 -18.69 4.67 -18.46
CA ARG A 542 -18.74 5.97 -19.15
C ARG A 542 -20.16 6.44 -19.40
N GLN A 543 -21.09 5.50 -19.58
CA GLN A 543 -22.51 5.83 -19.70
C GLN A 543 -23.08 6.43 -18.40
N PHE A 544 -22.69 5.94 -17.22
CA PHE A 544 -23.05 6.55 -15.94
C PHE A 544 -22.60 8.01 -15.89
N GLU A 545 -21.33 8.29 -16.22
CA GLU A 545 -20.81 9.66 -16.28
C GLU A 545 -21.64 10.53 -17.24
N CYS A 546 -21.96 9.99 -18.42
CA CYS A 546 -22.77 10.65 -19.43
C CYS A 546 -24.18 10.97 -18.91
N ASP A 547 -24.82 10.02 -18.23
CA ASP A 547 -26.18 10.16 -17.70
C ASP A 547 -26.24 11.17 -16.54
N VAL A 548 -25.23 11.19 -15.67
CA VAL A 548 -25.08 12.23 -14.63
C VAL A 548 -24.94 13.60 -15.28
N MET A 549 -24.06 13.77 -16.27
CA MET A 549 -23.91 15.06 -16.97
C MET A 549 -25.17 15.53 -17.69
N LYS A 550 -26.01 14.61 -18.16
CA LYS A 550 -27.30 14.94 -18.78
C LYS A 550 -28.30 15.40 -17.72
N ALA A 551 -28.48 14.64 -16.65
CA ALA A 551 -29.56 14.82 -15.68
C ALA A 551 -29.21 15.72 -14.48
N PHE A 552 -27.93 15.96 -14.18
CA PHE A 552 -27.48 16.67 -12.99
C PHE A 552 -26.46 17.78 -13.30
N ALA A 553 -26.43 18.79 -12.45
CA ALA A 553 -25.45 19.87 -12.42
C ALA A 553 -24.50 19.66 -11.24
N LEU A 554 -23.20 19.81 -11.47
CA LEU A 554 -22.19 19.75 -10.42
C LEU A 554 -22.27 21.04 -9.58
N THR A 555 -22.44 20.91 -8.27
CA THR A 555 -22.60 22.03 -7.33
C THR A 555 -21.44 22.18 -6.35
N SER A 556 -20.74 21.10 -6.00
CA SER A 556 -19.60 21.15 -5.09
C SER A 556 -18.59 20.04 -5.36
N ARG A 557 -17.33 20.32 -5.04
CA ARG A 557 -16.23 19.36 -4.99
C ARG A 557 -15.59 19.40 -3.60
N VAL A 558 -15.15 18.25 -3.11
CA VAL A 558 -14.34 18.14 -1.90
C VAL A 558 -13.12 17.28 -2.27
N PRO A 559 -11.91 17.86 -2.25
CA PRO A 559 -10.68 17.09 -2.42
C PRO A 559 -10.62 15.95 -1.41
N LEU A 560 -10.20 14.77 -1.88
CA LEU A 560 -9.97 13.61 -1.03
C LEU A 560 -8.50 13.19 -1.08
N PRO A 561 -8.01 12.63 0.04
CA PRO A 561 -6.72 11.95 0.05
C PRO A 561 -6.73 10.79 -0.94
N ASN A 562 -5.60 10.57 -1.61
CA ASN A 562 -5.47 9.58 -2.67
C ASN A 562 -4.28 8.66 -2.45
N TRP A 563 -4.47 7.37 -2.77
CA TRP A 563 -3.37 6.44 -2.96
C TRP A 563 -2.48 6.89 -4.13
N GLY A 564 -1.26 6.37 -4.19
CA GLY A 564 -0.28 6.75 -5.22
C GLY A 564 -0.75 6.48 -6.66
N ASP A 565 -1.81 5.70 -6.84
CA ASP A 565 -2.39 5.37 -8.13
C ASP A 565 -3.90 5.66 -8.29
N THR A 566 -4.45 6.54 -7.45
CA THR A 566 -5.85 7.00 -7.55
C THR A 566 -5.95 8.52 -7.69
N ALA A 567 -7.12 8.99 -8.11
CA ALA A 567 -7.47 10.42 -8.23
C ALA A 567 -8.96 10.64 -7.89
N PHE A 568 -9.40 10.08 -6.77
CA PHE A 568 -10.74 10.23 -6.25
C PHE A 568 -10.96 11.62 -5.66
N GLU A 569 -12.15 12.14 -5.90
CA GLU A 569 -12.71 13.32 -5.26
C GLU A 569 -14.15 13.01 -4.84
N LEU A 570 -14.69 13.76 -3.87
CA LEU A 570 -16.12 13.75 -3.60
C LEU A 570 -16.76 14.88 -4.39
N THR A 571 -17.78 14.53 -5.17
CA THR A 571 -18.55 15.46 -6.01
C THR A 571 -20.01 15.44 -5.61
N VAL A 572 -20.61 16.62 -5.48
CA VAL A 572 -22.03 16.81 -5.18
C VAL A 572 -22.74 17.32 -6.42
N TRP A 573 -23.82 16.65 -6.78
CA TRP A 573 -24.59 16.91 -7.97
C TRP A 573 -26.05 17.14 -7.61
N GLU A 574 -26.67 18.13 -8.24
CA GLU A 574 -28.09 18.45 -8.08
C GLU A 574 -28.83 18.18 -9.39
N ARG A 575 -29.98 17.51 -9.30
CA ARG A 575 -30.80 17.21 -10.48
C ARG A 575 -31.21 18.50 -11.17
N LYS A 576 -30.97 18.58 -12.48
CA LYS A 576 -31.30 19.77 -13.28
C LYS A 576 -32.81 20.02 -13.25
N THR A 577 -33.15 21.28 -13.06
CA THR A 577 -34.49 21.82 -13.25
C THR A 577 -34.40 22.98 -14.24
N LYS A 578 -35.56 23.48 -14.72
CA LYS A 578 -35.57 24.69 -15.57
C LYS A 578 -34.93 25.91 -14.90
N ALA A 579 -34.83 25.92 -13.56
CA ALA A 579 -34.36 27.05 -12.77
C ALA A 579 -32.89 26.95 -12.33
N ASN A 580 -32.24 25.78 -12.43
CA ASN A 580 -30.87 25.59 -11.97
C ASN A 580 -29.93 25.36 -13.17
N GLN A 581 -29.12 26.37 -13.49
CA GLN A 581 -28.06 26.26 -14.49
C GLN A 581 -26.76 25.69 -13.88
N PRO A 582 -25.96 24.94 -14.64
CA PRO A 582 -24.75 24.30 -14.10
C PRO A 582 -23.76 25.34 -13.54
N SER A 583 -23.42 25.21 -12.25
CA SER A 583 -22.53 26.14 -11.56
C SER A 583 -21.05 25.84 -11.73
N LEU A 584 -20.65 24.55 -11.85
CA LEU A 584 -19.23 24.14 -11.94
C LEU A 584 -18.94 23.26 -13.16
N PRO A 585 -17.76 23.41 -13.80
CA PRO A 585 -17.34 22.51 -14.87
C PRO A 585 -17.00 21.13 -14.32
N VAL A 586 -17.31 20.08 -15.09
CA VAL A 586 -16.98 18.68 -14.74
C VAL A 586 -15.50 18.38 -14.97
N VAL A 587 -14.93 18.93 -16.03
CA VAL A 587 -13.48 18.92 -16.30
C VAL A 587 -13.15 20.27 -16.96
N ALA A 588 -12.04 20.87 -16.54
CA ALA A 588 -11.51 22.11 -17.09
C ALA A 588 -9.98 22.07 -17.09
N CYS A 589 -9.36 22.95 -17.87
CA CYS A 589 -7.92 23.17 -17.78
C CYS A 589 -7.55 23.76 -16.40
N ALA A 590 -6.52 23.22 -15.75
CA ALA A 590 -6.05 23.68 -14.45
C ALA A 590 -5.47 25.11 -14.43
N VAL A 591 -5.21 25.70 -15.61
CA VAL A 591 -4.61 27.05 -15.72
C VAL A 591 -5.61 28.07 -16.25
N CYS A 592 -6.14 27.86 -17.45
CA CYS A 592 -7.00 28.85 -18.11
C CYS A 592 -8.50 28.55 -17.94
N GLU A 593 -8.86 27.51 -17.19
CA GLU A 593 -10.23 27.06 -16.95
C GLU A 593 -11.05 26.69 -18.22
N SER A 594 -10.38 26.57 -19.38
CA SER A 594 -11.02 26.18 -20.63
C SER A 594 -11.78 24.86 -20.45
N ARG A 595 -13.00 24.83 -21.00
CA ARG A 595 -13.92 23.69 -20.95
C ARG A 595 -14.02 22.99 -22.32
N HIS A 596 -13.16 23.35 -23.27
CA HIS A 596 -13.21 22.84 -24.63
C HIS A 596 -12.71 21.40 -24.68
N ARG A 597 -13.64 20.44 -24.51
CA ARG A 597 -13.36 19.01 -24.28
C ARG A 597 -12.36 18.40 -25.25
N SER A 598 -12.46 18.72 -26.55
CA SER A 598 -11.56 18.17 -27.57
C SER A 598 -10.10 18.60 -27.44
N LEU A 599 -9.80 19.63 -26.64
CA LEU A 599 -8.44 20.09 -26.38
C LEU A 599 -7.90 19.55 -25.04
N LEU A 600 -8.79 19.16 -24.13
CA LEU A 600 -8.42 18.73 -22.79
C LEU A 600 -7.74 17.37 -22.85
N ARG A 601 -6.63 17.26 -22.11
CA ARG A 601 -5.91 16.02 -21.90
C ARG A 601 -5.46 15.91 -20.44
N ARG A 602 -5.52 14.71 -19.87
CA ARG A 602 -5.17 14.40 -18.48
C ARG A 602 -3.80 13.75 -18.41
N CYS A 603 -2.95 14.18 -17.49
CA CYS A 603 -1.66 13.54 -17.26
C CYS A 603 -1.85 12.06 -16.83
N SER A 604 -1.20 11.16 -17.55
CA SER A 604 -1.25 9.71 -17.30
C SER A 604 -0.47 9.28 -16.04
N LEU A 605 0.36 10.15 -15.47
CA LEU A 605 1.21 9.85 -14.30
C LEU A 605 0.64 10.32 -12.96
N CYS A 606 -0.19 11.38 -12.94
CA CYS A 606 -0.87 11.83 -11.72
C CYS A 606 -2.40 11.63 -11.75
N LYS A 607 -3.01 11.56 -12.93
CA LYS A 607 -4.47 11.51 -13.16
C LYS A 607 -5.28 12.72 -12.63
N THR A 608 -4.68 13.64 -11.89
CA THR A 608 -5.36 14.80 -11.27
C THR A 608 -5.31 16.05 -12.13
N THR A 609 -4.22 16.29 -12.84
CA THR A 609 -4.05 17.52 -13.63
C THR A 609 -4.53 17.37 -15.07
N VAL A 610 -5.24 18.40 -15.56
CA VAL A 610 -5.78 18.47 -16.92
C VAL A 610 -5.37 19.78 -17.58
N TYR A 611 -4.90 19.70 -18.82
CA TYR A 611 -4.47 20.87 -19.60
C TYR A 611 -5.14 20.89 -20.97
N CYS A 612 -5.32 22.08 -21.55
CA CYS A 612 -5.79 22.25 -22.92
C CYS A 612 -4.67 22.47 -23.95
N SER A 613 -3.44 22.75 -23.49
CA SER A 613 -2.27 22.97 -24.34
C SER A 613 -0.96 22.71 -23.59
N ALA A 614 0.13 22.52 -24.34
CA ALA A 614 1.49 22.45 -23.80
C ALA A 614 1.88 23.74 -23.04
N ASP A 615 1.35 24.90 -23.45
CA ASP A 615 1.62 26.17 -22.76
C ASP A 615 0.98 26.20 -21.37
N CYS A 616 -0.27 25.76 -21.24
CA CYS A 616 -0.93 25.62 -19.95
C CYS A 616 -0.20 24.60 -19.06
N MET A 617 0.25 23.49 -19.63
CA MET A 617 1.06 22.51 -18.89
C MET A 617 2.35 23.15 -18.33
N ARG A 618 3.09 23.91 -19.15
CA ARG A 618 4.33 24.58 -18.74
C ARG A 618 4.13 25.70 -17.73
N GLN A 619 2.99 26.38 -17.76
CA GLN A 619 2.62 27.38 -16.76
C GLN A 619 2.28 26.76 -15.40
N HIS A 620 1.95 25.47 -15.36
CA HIS A 620 1.54 24.74 -14.16
C HIS A 620 2.60 23.75 -13.67
N THR A 621 3.86 23.94 -14.05
CA THR A 621 4.94 22.97 -13.76
C THR A 621 5.10 22.71 -12.27
N ALA A 622 5.08 23.73 -11.41
CA ALA A 622 5.27 23.55 -9.97
C ALA A 622 4.21 22.60 -9.35
N VAL A 623 2.93 22.86 -9.60
CA VAL A 623 1.82 22.00 -9.12
C VAL A 623 1.85 20.62 -9.77
N HIS A 624 2.18 20.54 -11.06
CA HIS A 624 2.28 19.27 -11.77
C HIS A 624 3.38 18.36 -11.20
N THR A 625 4.56 18.93 -10.96
CA THR A 625 5.70 18.23 -10.35
C THR A 625 5.40 17.87 -8.90
N ALA A 626 4.72 18.73 -8.15
CA ALA A 626 4.26 18.42 -6.80
C ALA A 626 3.24 17.24 -6.78
N GLU A 627 2.30 17.18 -7.74
CA GLU A 627 1.36 16.06 -7.89
C GLU A 627 2.07 14.74 -8.25
N HIS A 628 3.15 14.79 -9.03
CA HIS A 628 4.04 13.65 -9.31
C HIS A 628 4.81 13.21 -8.06
N ALA A 629 5.47 14.14 -7.39
CA ALA A 629 6.24 13.88 -6.19
C ALA A 629 5.38 13.26 -5.09
N ARG A 630 4.14 13.75 -4.88
CA ARG A 630 3.18 13.15 -3.94
C ARG A 630 2.90 11.67 -4.21
N ARG A 631 3.05 11.23 -5.46
CA ARG A 631 2.88 9.83 -5.90
C ARG A 631 4.21 9.08 -6.00
N LEU A 632 5.31 9.66 -5.52
CA LEU A 632 6.68 9.17 -5.64
C LEU A 632 7.10 8.96 -7.11
N VAL A 633 6.60 9.80 -8.00
CA VAL A 633 7.04 9.89 -9.38
C VAL A 633 8.07 11.01 -9.47
N PHE A 634 9.30 10.65 -9.84
CA PHE A 634 10.39 11.60 -10.04
C PHE A 634 10.87 11.45 -11.48
N LEU A 635 10.87 12.53 -12.24
CA LEU A 635 11.43 12.58 -13.58
C LEU A 635 12.71 13.41 -13.51
N ASN A 636 13.77 13.00 -14.22
CA ASN A 636 15.00 13.80 -14.24
C ASN A 636 14.87 15.03 -15.12
N HIS A 637 13.98 14.98 -16.10
CA HIS A 637 13.71 16.09 -16.99
C HIS A 637 12.21 16.24 -17.22
N ASP A 638 11.67 17.41 -16.88
CA ASP A 638 10.23 17.71 -17.02
C ASP A 638 9.80 17.80 -18.50
N ASP A 639 10.74 17.98 -19.43
CA ASP A 639 10.50 18.00 -20.87
C ASP A 639 10.28 16.61 -21.49
N LEU A 640 10.43 15.53 -20.71
CA LEU A 640 10.10 14.18 -21.14
C LEU A 640 8.60 14.00 -21.43
N LEU A 641 7.76 14.80 -20.78
CA LEU A 641 6.31 14.75 -20.96
C LEU A 641 5.85 15.64 -22.12
N ASP A 642 5.69 15.02 -23.27
CA ASP A 642 5.04 15.63 -24.43
C ASP A 642 3.50 15.67 -24.28
N PHE A 643 2.92 16.89 -24.27
CA PHE A 643 1.47 17.11 -24.22
C PHE A 643 0.69 16.47 -25.37
N ASP A 644 1.28 16.40 -26.56
CA ASP A 644 0.61 15.86 -27.74
C ASP A 644 0.71 14.32 -27.82
N ASN A 645 1.53 13.70 -26.97
CA ASN A 645 1.62 12.25 -26.87
C ASN A 645 0.44 11.69 -26.05
N PRO A 646 -0.48 10.91 -26.65
CA PRO A 646 -1.68 10.40 -25.97
C PRO A 646 -1.39 9.40 -24.85
N HIS A 647 -0.18 8.84 -24.80
CA HIS A 647 0.24 7.97 -23.70
C HIS A 647 0.74 8.77 -22.48
N HIS A 648 1.23 10.00 -22.69
CA HIS A 648 1.61 10.91 -21.61
C HIS A 648 0.41 11.71 -21.10
N PHE A 649 -0.44 12.16 -22.03
CA PHE A 649 -1.65 12.91 -21.74
C PHE A 649 -2.86 12.32 -22.46
N HIS A 650 -3.72 11.64 -21.71
CA HIS A 650 -4.89 10.98 -22.25
C HIS A 650 -5.97 11.99 -22.64
N PRO A 651 -6.47 12.01 -23.89
CA PRO A 651 -7.55 12.90 -24.31
C PRO A 651 -8.89 12.55 -23.64
N PHE A 652 -9.79 13.53 -23.55
CA PHE A 652 -11.16 13.28 -23.10
C PHE A 652 -12.08 13.02 -24.30
N GLU A 653 -12.30 11.75 -24.59
CA GLU A 653 -13.26 11.31 -25.60
C GLU A 653 -14.58 10.91 -24.90
N TRP A 654 -15.51 11.86 -24.76
CA TRP A 654 -16.90 11.54 -24.40
C TRP A 654 -17.70 11.40 -25.66
N ASP A 655 -18.19 10.19 -25.92
CA ASP A 655 -19.35 10.07 -26.78
C ASP A 655 -20.62 10.23 -25.93
N MET A 656 -21.29 11.38 -26.10
CA MET A 656 -22.55 11.65 -25.40
C MET A 656 -23.74 10.90 -26.01
N HIS A 657 -23.54 10.33 -27.20
CA HIS A 657 -24.55 9.70 -28.04
C HIS A 657 -24.28 8.22 -28.27
N ALA A 658 -23.02 7.76 -28.26
CA ALA A 658 -22.68 6.36 -28.40
C ALA A 658 -22.77 5.60 -27.09
N ASN A 659 -23.27 4.39 -27.24
CA ASN A 659 -23.36 3.35 -26.22
C ASN A 659 -22.15 2.39 -26.37
N ASP A 660 -21.02 2.89 -26.90
CA ASP A 660 -19.92 2.07 -27.44
C ASP A 660 -19.16 1.26 -26.39
N ASP A 661 -19.30 1.60 -25.11
CA ASP A 661 -18.85 0.75 -23.99
C ASP A 661 -19.63 -0.56 -23.89
N PHE A 662 -20.68 -0.75 -24.68
CA PHE A 662 -21.39 -2.01 -24.82
C PHE A 662 -20.64 -2.99 -25.74
N LYS A 663 -19.36 -3.25 -25.46
CA LYS A 663 -18.76 -4.56 -25.79
C LYS A 663 -19.01 -5.53 -24.64
N ALA A 664 -20.28 -5.84 -24.36
CA ALA A 664 -20.70 -6.88 -23.40
C ALA A 664 -19.77 -7.04 -22.19
N ALA A 665 -19.32 -5.92 -21.60
CA ALA A 665 -18.59 -5.97 -20.34
C ALA A 665 -19.57 -6.58 -19.33
N ALA A 666 -19.11 -7.60 -18.61
CA ALA A 666 -19.92 -8.45 -17.75
C ALA A 666 -20.98 -7.62 -16.98
N SER A 667 -22.26 -8.02 -17.09
CA SER A 667 -23.29 -7.54 -16.17
C SER A 667 -22.77 -7.69 -14.75
N TRP A 668 -23.09 -6.77 -13.84
CA TRP A 668 -22.70 -6.91 -12.43
C TRP A 668 -23.12 -8.28 -11.87
N SER A 669 -24.26 -8.81 -12.30
CA SER A 669 -24.72 -10.17 -11.96
C SER A 669 -23.78 -11.29 -12.41
N THR A 670 -22.99 -11.05 -13.46
CA THR A 670 -22.01 -11.98 -14.04
C THR A 670 -20.66 -11.84 -13.32
N THR A 671 -20.21 -10.62 -13.04
CA THR A 671 -18.97 -10.38 -12.27
C THR A 671 -19.10 -10.83 -10.82
N ALA A 672 -20.25 -10.60 -10.17
CA ALA A 672 -20.54 -11.11 -8.83
C ALA A 672 -20.57 -12.64 -8.76
N LYS A 673 -20.84 -13.33 -9.89
CA LYS A 673 -20.70 -14.78 -10.00
C LYS A 673 -19.26 -15.22 -10.24
N GLU A 674 -18.47 -14.48 -11.01
CA GLU A 674 -17.04 -14.78 -11.23
C GLU A 674 -16.21 -14.60 -9.95
N ASP A 675 -16.51 -13.61 -9.11
CA ASP A 675 -15.93 -13.47 -7.77
C ASP A 675 -16.47 -14.53 -6.77
N ALA A 676 -17.59 -15.18 -7.08
CA ALA A 676 -18.24 -16.21 -6.25
C ALA A 676 -18.03 -17.65 -6.72
N THR A 677 -17.23 -17.91 -7.77
CA THR A 677 -16.91 -19.27 -8.22
C THR A 677 -15.45 -19.63 -8.04
N PHE A 678 -15.08 -20.04 -6.82
CA PHE A 678 -13.99 -21.00 -6.64
C PHE A 678 -14.62 -22.39 -6.46
N SER A 679 -14.73 -23.12 -7.55
CA SER A 679 -15.24 -24.49 -7.58
C SER A 679 -14.17 -25.45 -7.08
N PHE A 680 -14.50 -26.20 -6.02
CA PHE A 680 -13.75 -27.35 -5.53
C PHE A 680 -13.60 -28.41 -6.63
N LYS A 681 -12.37 -28.87 -6.87
CA LYS A 681 -12.11 -30.27 -7.24
C LYS A 681 -10.87 -30.75 -6.49
N PHE A 682 -11.10 -31.86 -5.77
CA PHE A 682 -10.30 -32.58 -4.78
C PHE A 682 -8.78 -32.56 -4.91
#